data_AF-A0A9P4MX29-F1
#
_entry.id   AF-A0A9P4MX29-F1
#
_cell.length_a   1.000
_cell.length_b   1.000
_cell.length_c   1.000
_cell.angle_alpha   90.00
_cell.angle_beta   90.00
_cell.angle_gamma   90.00
#
_symmetry.space_group_name_H-M   'P 1'
#
loop_
_entity.id
_entity.type
_entity.pdbx_description
1 polymer ?
#
loop_
_entity_poly.entity_id
_entity_poly.type
_entity_poly.pdbx_seq_one_letter_code
_entity_poly.pdbx_strand_id
1 'polypeptide(L)'
;MEHKRAVIAIVILVFGSLAMALVAVRFLWKRTSKRQIDDTMDLTNEKRKDDTARKSQASWWQRVIATGPAPTSIPSLTGLIKAGDEIVFSSALFDRILLVDGESYLERIYSEFAETLASKPGREKAEYSSDIKAFISRTPRSSGRNRSSRKSIELNVSSFRTDAIDGAEKGLRRSRSKKRSDPLVSGFNRSTEAHDPGFWHCFPIDTSVDTSWTSDLQRVRMNDGRLALTMAFSELQALALMLGIRISAFSEPQTPGQKHEDSTPVEALRVSGSGAFAITLQSTQYNQEMYHFHIEQTERPLLQYPSRGSGYSTIHAKHLPYGALPFSRNGLYINSILITSISLRVLKSGQPFDIISTMDRPRQISQLLTLPSSKTLSFHKLEQAYASSSPQYPANKSTIVHAIAGLPLIGGLVPLVTEPVLESIQFIASGGLEPGRLLQRLEDLIHKVHRQAPHLRLFGPILDDKHTRLWIRERKRLGTVRSRNHGGNEEEAIATSVARVGRYVTLLERLMGLLVEETGMDQKRVKEEVMSAMVRQIGMSWQEAVDAEKSKTTAVSSMPTSGDDGPLTQSAPHNPQTLQTDTTPEPHPFLSHRQGPACISPVSPSPNPTSLAEPAPPSPTSAAPMPRPSTNTFSSATSMSSTSRVRIPDLARQVEVILKSPLSFDVHTIARVARLVLVAWTLGVGVVDEPSEAEHRRALDLLAGAEEVKVVLT
;
A
#
# COMPACT_ATOMS: atom_id res chain seq x y z
N MET A 1 -30.60 35.97 65.28
CA MET A 1 -30.87 34.80 64.40
C MET A 1 -31.71 35.16 63.18
N GLU A 2 -32.58 36.16 63.24
CA GLU A 2 -33.48 36.54 62.14
C GLU A 2 -32.75 37.03 60.88
N HIS A 3 -31.64 37.74 61.04
CA HIS A 3 -30.86 38.24 59.92
C HIS A 3 -30.27 37.12 59.02
N LYS A 4 -29.89 35.98 59.61
CA LYS A 4 -29.37 34.82 58.85
C LYS A 4 -30.46 34.12 58.05
N ARG A 5 -31.70 34.10 58.56
CA ARG A 5 -32.87 33.53 57.85
C ARG A 5 -33.28 34.39 56.66
N ALA A 6 -33.21 35.72 56.79
CA ALA A 6 -33.48 36.65 55.69
C ALA A 6 -32.46 36.50 54.55
N VAL A 7 -31.17 36.37 54.85
CA VAL A 7 -30.13 36.17 53.83
C VAL A 7 -30.31 34.84 53.08
N ILE A 8 -30.61 33.75 53.80
CA ILE A 8 -30.86 32.44 53.17
C ILE A 8 -32.09 32.49 52.25
N ALA A 9 -33.17 33.15 52.67
CA ALA A 9 -34.36 33.31 51.86
C ALA A 9 -34.09 34.07 50.55
N ILE A 10 -33.30 35.16 50.60
CA ILE A 10 -32.91 35.94 49.42
C ILE A 10 -32.05 35.10 48.46
N VAL A 11 -31.07 34.35 48.99
CA VAL A 11 -30.22 33.49 48.16
C VAL A 11 -31.04 32.41 47.44
N ILE A 12 -31.98 31.77 48.14
CA ILE A 12 -32.87 30.76 47.53
C ILE A 12 -33.75 31.39 46.45
N LEU A 13 -34.26 32.61 46.66
CA LEU A 13 -35.11 33.30 45.70
C LEU A 13 -34.33 33.69 44.43
N VAL A 14 -33.10 34.19 44.59
CA VAL A 14 -32.22 34.54 43.48
C VAL A 14 -31.83 33.30 42.69
N PHE A 15 -31.37 32.23 43.34
CA PHE A 15 -31.03 30.98 42.65
C PHE A 15 -32.25 30.31 42.00
N GLY A 16 -33.42 30.37 42.65
CA GLY A 16 -34.68 29.87 42.10
C GLY A 16 -35.10 30.61 40.82
N SER A 17 -35.00 31.94 40.81
CA SER A 17 -35.30 32.75 39.62
C SER A 17 -34.33 32.47 38.46
N LEU A 18 -33.04 32.27 38.75
CA LEU A 18 -32.01 31.98 37.74
C LEU A 18 -32.23 30.59 37.11
N ALA A 19 -32.58 29.60 37.93
CA ALA A 19 -32.92 28.26 37.45
C ALA A 19 -34.17 28.28 36.56
N MET A 20 -35.23 29.01 36.96
CA MET A 20 -36.44 29.16 36.15
C MET A 20 -36.17 29.89 34.83
N ALA A 21 -35.34 30.92 34.82
CA ALA A 21 -34.93 31.63 33.61
C ALA A 21 -34.17 30.70 32.65
N LEU A 22 -33.25 29.87 33.15
CA LEU A 22 -32.51 28.89 32.33
C LEU A 22 -33.42 27.82 31.74
N VAL A 23 -34.43 27.36 32.48
CA VAL A 23 -35.44 26.41 31.98
C VAL A 23 -36.30 27.07 30.89
N ALA A 24 -36.73 28.32 31.10
CA ALA A 24 -37.53 29.06 30.11
C ALA A 24 -36.76 29.30 28.81
N VAL A 25 -35.48 29.70 28.89
CA VAL A 25 -34.61 29.89 27.71
C VAL A 25 -34.44 28.57 26.96
N ARG A 26 -34.21 27.45 27.66
CA ARG A 26 -34.06 26.14 27.03
C ARG A 26 -35.35 25.64 26.38
N PHE A 27 -36.51 25.97 26.96
CA PHE A 27 -37.81 25.63 26.41
C PHE A 27 -38.15 26.46 25.15
N LEU A 28 -37.82 27.75 25.15
CA LEU A 28 -38.01 28.64 24.00
C LEU A 28 -37.10 28.26 22.82
N TRP A 29 -35.84 27.88 23.09
CA TRP A 29 -34.91 27.43 22.04
C TRP A 29 -35.38 26.16 21.32
N LYS A 30 -36.04 25.25 22.05
CA LYS A 30 -36.57 24.02 21.47
C LYS A 30 -37.82 24.27 20.59
N ARG A 31 -38.51 25.40 20.77
CA ARG A 31 -39.73 25.74 20.03
C ARG A 31 -39.44 26.46 18.71
N THR A 32 -38.33 27.18 18.60
CA THR A 32 -37.92 27.87 17.34
C THR A 32 -37.24 26.95 16.33
N SER A 33 -36.69 25.81 16.76
CA SER A 33 -35.98 24.87 15.86
C SER A 33 -36.90 24.00 14.98
N LYS A 34 -38.22 24.14 15.05
CA LYS A 34 -39.18 23.21 14.40
C LYS A 34 -40.08 23.83 13.33
N ARG A 35 -39.75 25.02 12.82
CA ARG A 35 -40.64 25.76 11.90
C ARG A 35 -40.02 26.17 10.56
N GLN A 36 -38.94 25.53 10.15
CA GLN A 36 -38.30 25.85 8.87
C GLN A 36 -37.83 24.58 8.17
N ILE A 37 -38.78 23.82 7.63
CA ILE A 37 -38.68 22.92 6.48
C ILE A 37 -40.15 22.70 6.09
N ASP A 38 -40.59 23.49 5.13
CA ASP A 38 -41.62 23.19 4.12
C ASP A 38 -41.92 24.52 3.44
N ASP A 39 -41.24 24.78 2.33
CA ASP A 39 -41.78 25.55 1.21
C ASP A 39 -40.90 25.29 -0.02
N THR A 40 -41.25 24.21 -0.69
CA THR A 40 -41.00 23.98 -2.11
C THR A 40 -42.05 24.71 -2.92
N MET A 41 -41.67 25.76 -3.65
CA MET A 41 -42.32 26.13 -4.92
C MET A 41 -41.31 26.79 -5.86
N ASP A 42 -40.98 26.03 -6.90
CA ASP A 42 -41.12 26.33 -8.33
C ASP A 42 -40.99 27.76 -8.88
N LEU A 43 -40.38 27.78 -10.08
CA LEU A 43 -40.46 28.73 -11.19
C LEU A 43 -39.46 29.91 -11.30
N THR A 44 -38.50 29.68 -12.21
CA THR A 44 -38.22 30.45 -13.45
C THR A 44 -37.99 31.97 -13.42
N ASN A 45 -36.84 32.30 -14.00
CA ASN A 45 -36.52 33.40 -14.91
C ASN A 45 -36.58 34.89 -14.47
N GLU A 46 -35.41 35.50 -14.72
CA GLU A 46 -35.19 36.84 -15.24
C GLU A 46 -35.36 38.09 -14.36
N LYS A 47 -34.31 38.92 -14.47
CA LYS A 47 -34.33 40.41 -14.53
C LYS A 47 -33.99 41.18 -13.25
N ARG A 48 -32.68 41.43 -13.11
CA ARG A 48 -32.03 42.76 -13.04
C ARG A 48 -32.83 43.88 -12.35
N LYS A 49 -32.37 44.32 -11.16
CA LYS A 49 -31.99 45.72 -10.92
C LYS A 49 -31.30 45.93 -9.57
N ASP A 50 -30.44 46.93 -9.62
CA ASP A 50 -29.64 47.51 -8.55
C ASP A 50 -30.45 47.81 -7.29
N ASP A 51 -29.91 47.41 -6.14
CA ASP A 51 -30.20 48.03 -4.83
C ASP A 51 -28.97 47.95 -3.92
N THR A 52 -27.98 48.76 -4.27
CA THR A 52 -26.87 49.14 -3.39
C THR A 52 -27.27 50.36 -2.55
N ALA A 53 -27.99 50.17 -1.44
CA ALA A 53 -27.93 51.05 -0.26
C ALA A 53 -28.91 50.62 0.84
N ARG A 54 -28.58 49.57 1.61
CA ARG A 54 -29.13 49.39 2.95
C ARG A 54 -28.06 48.89 3.91
N LYS A 55 -27.10 49.78 4.18
CA LYS A 55 -26.11 49.59 5.25
C LYS A 55 -26.74 49.93 6.60
N SER A 56 -26.43 49.05 7.57
CA SER A 56 -26.13 49.40 8.96
C SER A 56 -27.30 49.56 9.94
N GLN A 57 -27.94 48.44 10.28
CA GLN A 57 -28.29 48.12 11.68
C GLN A 57 -28.21 46.60 11.90
N ALA A 58 -27.08 46.01 11.52
CA ALA A 58 -26.74 44.65 11.95
C ALA A 58 -26.45 44.70 13.46
N SER A 59 -27.42 44.23 14.24
CA SER A 59 -27.39 44.24 15.71
C SER A 59 -26.11 43.57 16.25
N TRP A 60 -25.55 44.12 17.32
CA TRP A 60 -24.39 43.54 18.03
C TRP A 60 -24.60 42.06 18.42
N TRP A 61 -25.84 41.61 18.61
CA TRP A 61 -26.19 40.20 18.82
C TRP A 61 -25.90 39.30 17.62
N GLN A 62 -25.98 39.80 16.37
CA GLN A 62 -25.53 39.05 15.19
C GLN A 62 -24.01 38.86 15.19
N ARG A 63 -23.23 39.73 15.83
CA ARG A 63 -21.78 39.49 16.03
C ARG A 63 -21.49 38.47 17.13
N VAL A 64 -22.41 38.26 18.07
CA VAL A 64 -22.28 37.22 19.13
C VAL A 64 -22.79 35.86 18.64
N ILE A 65 -23.72 35.82 17.67
CA ILE A 65 -24.26 34.57 17.10
C ILE A 65 -23.52 34.16 15.82
N ALA A 66 -22.94 35.10 15.07
CA ALA A 66 -22.06 34.81 13.93
C ALA A 66 -20.61 34.54 14.36
N THR A 67 -20.39 33.94 15.54
CA THR A 67 -19.17 33.20 15.78
C THR A 67 -19.23 31.97 14.87
N GLY A 68 -18.82 32.15 13.62
CA GLY A 68 -18.60 31.04 12.70
C GLY A 68 -17.76 29.98 13.41
N PRO A 69 -17.97 28.69 13.09
CA PRO A 69 -17.23 27.61 13.75
C PRO A 69 -15.74 27.96 13.73
N ALA A 70 -15.13 28.02 14.92
CA ALA A 70 -13.72 28.37 15.06
C ALA A 70 -12.90 27.56 14.05
N PRO A 71 -11.99 28.21 13.28
CA PRO A 71 -11.30 27.56 12.17
C PRO A 71 -10.75 26.22 12.63
N THR A 72 -11.21 25.15 12.00
CA THR A 72 -10.78 23.80 12.37
C THR A 72 -9.36 23.63 11.89
N SER A 73 -8.43 23.52 12.84
CA SER A 73 -7.08 23.06 12.54
C SER A 73 -7.12 21.55 12.33
N ILE A 74 -6.54 21.09 11.23
CA ILE A 74 -6.30 19.67 10.94
C ILE A 74 -4.80 19.46 10.77
N PRO A 75 -4.29 18.23 10.95
CA PRO A 75 -2.91 17.90 10.55
C PRO A 75 -2.67 18.31 9.10
N SER A 76 -1.54 18.95 8.80
CA SER A 76 -1.13 19.16 7.40
C SER A 76 -0.77 17.82 6.75
N LEU A 77 -0.56 17.82 5.42
CA LEU A 77 -0.11 16.61 4.75
C LEU A 77 1.28 16.18 5.24
N THR A 78 2.19 17.13 5.52
CA THR A 78 3.45 16.87 6.24
C THR A 78 3.20 16.18 7.58
N GLY A 79 2.29 16.70 8.41
CA GLY A 79 1.94 16.07 9.68
C GLY A 79 1.43 14.64 9.51
N LEU A 80 0.56 14.41 8.52
CA LEU A 80 0.08 13.07 8.19
C LEU A 80 1.23 12.14 7.74
N ILE A 81 2.14 12.60 6.88
CA ILE A 81 3.29 11.81 6.40
C ILE A 81 4.23 11.47 7.57
N LYS A 82 4.57 12.45 8.41
CA LYS A 82 5.43 12.25 9.59
C LYS A 82 4.79 11.28 10.59
N ALA A 83 3.47 11.36 10.80
CA ALA A 83 2.74 10.41 11.63
C ALA A 83 2.84 8.98 11.06
N GLY A 84 2.74 8.83 9.73
CA GLY A 84 3.00 7.55 9.06
C GLY A 84 4.41 7.02 9.31
N ASP A 85 5.42 7.91 9.22
CA ASP A 85 6.81 7.52 9.49
C ASP A 85 7.03 7.13 10.95
N GLU A 86 6.28 7.74 11.85
CA GLU A 86 6.21 7.39 13.26
C GLU A 86 5.42 6.10 13.53
N ILE A 87 4.93 5.42 12.48
CA ILE A 87 4.17 4.16 12.57
C ILE A 87 2.86 4.39 13.36
N VAL A 88 2.34 5.62 13.34
CA VAL A 88 1.02 5.94 13.92
C VAL A 88 -0.07 5.22 13.12
N PHE A 89 0.12 5.12 11.81
CA PHE A 89 -0.67 4.32 10.88
C PHE A 89 0.21 3.70 9.79
N SER A 90 -0.38 2.80 8.99
CA SER A 90 0.22 2.20 7.81
C SER A 90 -0.65 2.43 6.58
N SER A 91 -0.24 1.96 5.41
CA SER A 91 -1.05 2.08 4.20
C SER A 91 -2.43 1.41 4.28
N ALA A 92 -2.68 0.56 5.29
CA ALA A 92 -4.00 0.02 5.60
C ALA A 92 -5.05 1.11 5.93
N LEU A 93 -4.61 2.34 6.23
CA LEU A 93 -5.48 3.51 6.32
C LEU A 93 -6.20 3.79 4.99
N PHE A 94 -5.50 3.69 3.87
CA PHE A 94 -6.07 3.91 2.52
C PHE A 94 -6.95 2.75 2.06
N ASP A 95 -6.73 1.55 2.58
CA ASP A 95 -7.58 0.38 2.29
C ASP A 95 -8.99 0.49 2.87
N ARG A 96 -9.15 1.21 3.98
CA ARG A 96 -10.44 1.37 4.68
C ARG A 96 -11.32 2.43 4.04
N ILE A 97 -10.76 3.21 3.14
CA ILE A 97 -11.47 4.23 2.40
C ILE A 97 -12.28 3.50 1.33
N LEU A 98 -13.58 3.39 1.60
CA LEU A 98 -14.58 3.04 0.61
C LEU A 98 -15.37 4.32 0.39
N LEU A 99 -15.18 4.94 -0.77
CA LEU A 99 -15.95 6.11 -1.15
C LEU A 99 -17.45 5.78 -1.09
N VAL A 100 -18.18 6.65 -0.40
CA VAL A 100 -19.63 6.76 -0.52
C VAL A 100 -19.88 7.88 -1.52
N ASP A 101 -20.82 7.67 -2.44
CA ASP A 101 -21.15 8.65 -3.48
C ASP A 101 -21.29 10.07 -2.90
N GLY A 102 -20.46 10.99 -3.37
CA GLY A 102 -20.47 12.41 -2.99
C GLY A 102 -19.55 12.83 -1.83
N GLU A 103 -18.91 11.91 -1.11
CA GLU A 103 -17.90 12.26 -0.09
C GLU A 103 -16.54 12.59 -0.74
N SER A 104 -15.83 13.62 -0.27
CA SER A 104 -14.45 13.88 -0.74
C SER A 104 -13.49 12.82 -0.17
N TYR A 105 -12.59 12.33 -1.02
CA TYR A 105 -11.63 11.29 -0.62
C TYR A 105 -10.74 11.77 0.53
N LEU A 106 -10.38 13.06 0.50
CA LEU A 106 -9.54 13.70 1.51
C LEU A 106 -10.20 13.79 2.87
N GLU A 107 -11.47 14.21 2.96
CA GLU A 107 -12.22 14.21 4.22
C GLU A 107 -12.27 12.81 4.82
N ARG A 108 -12.39 11.79 3.96
CA ARG A 108 -12.41 10.41 4.40
C ARG A 108 -11.06 9.94 4.94
N ILE A 109 -9.93 10.32 4.31
CA ILE A 109 -8.59 10.08 4.85
C ILE A 109 -8.48 10.64 6.27
N TYR A 110 -8.84 11.91 6.49
CA TYR A 110 -8.74 12.54 7.81
C TYR A 110 -9.70 11.95 8.83
N SER A 111 -10.88 11.51 8.39
CA SER A 111 -11.82 10.78 9.24
C SER A 111 -11.23 9.45 9.73
N GLU A 112 -10.69 8.64 8.82
CA GLU A 112 -10.06 7.35 9.17
C GLU A 112 -8.78 7.55 10.00
N PHE A 113 -8.03 8.63 9.75
CA PHE A 113 -6.87 9.00 10.57
C PHE A 113 -7.30 9.38 12.00
N ALA A 114 -8.31 10.23 12.15
CA ALA A 114 -8.86 10.59 13.45
C ALA A 114 -9.42 9.37 14.21
N GLU A 115 -10.08 8.43 13.51
CA GLU A 115 -10.54 7.18 14.11
C GLU A 115 -9.37 6.30 14.56
N THR A 116 -8.29 6.24 13.76
CA THR A 116 -7.06 5.51 14.11
C THR A 116 -6.45 6.08 15.40
N LEU A 117 -6.29 7.40 15.50
CA LEU A 117 -5.83 8.09 16.71
C LEU A 117 -6.79 7.89 17.89
N ALA A 118 -8.10 7.98 17.65
CA ALA A 118 -9.13 7.76 18.66
C ALA A 118 -9.17 6.32 19.17
N SER A 119 -8.64 5.35 18.41
CA SER A 119 -8.58 3.95 18.81
C SER A 119 -7.40 3.66 19.76
N LYS A 120 -6.37 4.51 19.78
CA LYS A 120 -5.13 4.29 20.52
C LYS A 120 -5.33 4.21 22.05
N PRO A 121 -4.43 3.54 22.80
CA PRO A 121 -4.51 3.49 24.25
C PRO A 121 -4.53 4.88 24.91
N GLY A 122 -5.08 4.97 26.12
CA GLY A 122 -5.22 6.25 26.83
C GLY A 122 -3.88 6.94 27.14
N ARG A 123 -2.80 6.17 27.32
CA ARG A 123 -1.45 6.69 27.57
C ARG A 123 -0.91 7.46 26.36
N GLU A 124 -0.90 6.85 25.19
CA GLU A 124 -0.50 7.50 23.93
C GLU A 124 -1.34 8.76 23.65
N LYS A 125 -2.65 8.70 23.93
CA LYS A 125 -3.53 9.87 23.77
C LYS A 125 -3.22 11.02 24.72
N ALA A 126 -2.62 10.76 25.87
CA ALA A 126 -2.27 11.80 26.83
C ALA A 126 -1.18 12.72 26.26
N GLU A 127 -0.29 12.17 25.44
CA GLU A 127 0.84 12.84 24.80
C GLU A 127 0.41 13.74 23.63
N TYR A 128 -0.78 13.54 23.05
CA TYR A 128 -1.27 14.38 21.96
C TYR A 128 -1.43 15.85 22.37
N SER A 129 -1.05 16.76 21.46
CA SER A 129 -1.28 18.20 21.61
C SER A 129 -2.78 18.51 21.76
N SER A 130 -3.09 19.67 22.36
CA SER A 130 -4.49 20.08 22.58
C SER A 130 -5.26 20.23 21.25
N ASP A 131 -4.58 20.64 20.18
CA ASP A 131 -5.15 20.77 18.85
C ASP A 131 -5.43 19.41 18.20
N ILE A 132 -4.54 18.42 18.37
CA ILE A 132 -4.80 17.05 17.88
C ILE A 132 -5.97 16.42 18.65
N LYS A 133 -6.05 16.64 19.97
CA LYS A 133 -7.21 16.22 20.77
C LYS A 133 -8.51 16.90 20.28
N ALA A 134 -8.45 18.19 19.96
CA ALA A 134 -9.56 18.93 19.39
C ALA A 134 -9.96 18.37 18.01
N PHE A 135 -9.00 18.11 17.12
CA PHE A 135 -9.22 17.44 15.83
C PHE A 135 -9.95 16.11 16.01
N ILE A 136 -9.42 15.20 16.83
CA ILE A 136 -10.04 13.89 17.10
C ILE A 136 -11.47 14.02 17.63
N SER A 137 -11.75 15.04 18.46
CA SER A 137 -13.07 15.25 19.05
C SER A 137 -14.08 15.86 18.06
N ARG A 138 -13.61 16.68 17.12
CA ARG A 138 -14.44 17.39 16.14
C ARG A 138 -14.72 16.56 14.90
N THR A 139 -13.78 15.72 14.50
CA THR A 139 -13.96 14.84 13.36
C THR A 139 -15.15 13.94 13.67
N PRO A 140 -16.22 14.01 12.85
CA PRO A 140 -17.40 13.21 13.10
C PRO A 140 -16.94 11.77 13.09
N ARG A 141 -17.05 11.10 14.25
CA ARG A 141 -16.90 9.66 14.26
C ARG A 141 -17.90 9.16 13.24
N SER A 142 -17.44 8.35 12.29
CA SER A 142 -18.27 7.50 11.44
C SER A 142 -19.03 6.55 12.38
N SER A 143 -19.97 7.12 13.10
CA SER A 143 -20.64 6.57 14.26
C SER A 143 -21.71 5.69 13.67
N GLY A 144 -21.28 4.52 13.19
CA GLY A 144 -21.82 3.20 13.44
C GLY A 144 -23.31 2.92 13.26
N ARG A 145 -24.17 3.91 13.03
CA ARG A 145 -25.61 3.78 12.96
C ARG A 145 -26.03 2.96 11.76
N ASN A 146 -25.20 2.91 10.72
CA ASN A 146 -25.41 2.05 9.57
C ASN A 146 -24.44 0.86 9.50
N ARG A 147 -23.57 0.61 10.50
CA ARG A 147 -22.73 -0.60 10.48
C ARG A 147 -23.44 -1.84 11.05
N SER A 148 -24.52 -1.66 11.82
CA SER A 148 -25.38 -2.79 12.24
C SER A 148 -26.55 -3.07 11.28
N SER A 149 -26.84 -2.19 10.31
CA SER A 149 -27.90 -2.40 9.32
C SER A 149 -27.54 -2.06 7.87
N ARG A 150 -26.28 -1.74 7.55
CA ARG A 150 -25.74 -2.17 6.26
C ARG A 150 -25.83 -3.68 6.30
N LYS A 151 -27.00 -4.19 5.88
CA LYS A 151 -27.03 -5.14 4.77
C LYS A 151 -25.77 -4.83 3.99
N SER A 152 -24.80 -5.72 4.14
CA SER A 152 -23.89 -6.03 3.06
C SER A 152 -24.60 -5.64 1.76
N ILE A 153 -23.91 -5.01 0.81
CA ILE A 153 -24.29 -5.22 -0.58
C ILE A 153 -24.13 -6.73 -0.79
N GLU A 154 -25.13 -7.47 -0.31
CA GLU A 154 -25.59 -8.75 -0.73
C GLU A 154 -26.00 -8.44 -2.15
N LEU A 155 -25.03 -8.56 -3.05
CA LEU A 155 -25.27 -9.36 -4.24
C LEU A 155 -26.00 -10.61 -3.78
N ASN A 156 -27.34 -10.56 -3.80
CA ASN A 156 -28.32 -11.62 -3.58
C ASN A 156 -27.71 -12.94 -3.06
N VAL A 157 -27.29 -12.97 -1.79
CA VAL A 157 -26.94 -14.23 -1.14
C VAL A 157 -28.22 -14.69 -0.47
N SER A 158 -28.96 -15.54 -1.16
CA SER A 158 -30.01 -16.35 -0.54
C SER A 158 -29.42 -17.02 0.70
N SER A 159 -29.93 -16.64 1.87
CA SER A 159 -29.58 -17.26 3.14
C SER A 159 -29.80 -18.77 3.04
N PHE A 160 -28.73 -19.55 3.02
CA PHE A 160 -28.81 -20.95 3.38
C PHE A 160 -29.12 -21.01 4.86
N ARG A 161 -30.41 -21.20 5.18
CA ARG A 161 -30.86 -21.76 6.46
C ARG A 161 -30.24 -23.13 6.59
N THR A 162 -29.15 -23.22 7.34
CA THR A 162 -28.78 -24.46 8.01
C THR A 162 -29.66 -24.57 9.24
N ASP A 163 -30.81 -25.23 9.07
CA ASP A 163 -31.52 -25.86 10.17
C ASP A 163 -30.67 -27.04 10.66
N ALA A 164 -30.11 -26.95 11.86
CA ALA A 164 -29.83 -28.10 12.73
C ALA A 164 -29.44 -27.62 14.14
N ILE A 165 -30.40 -27.76 15.05
CA ILE A 165 -30.26 -28.46 16.33
C ILE A 165 -29.01 -28.09 17.15
N ASP A 166 -29.18 -27.21 18.15
CA ASP A 166 -29.02 -27.71 19.52
C ASP A 166 -29.86 -26.88 20.50
N GLY A 167 -30.62 -27.60 21.31
CA GLY A 167 -31.55 -27.06 22.30
C GLY A 167 -30.90 -26.94 23.66
N ALA A 168 -31.47 -26.04 24.46
CA ALA A 168 -31.41 -26.06 25.92
C ALA A 168 -30.11 -25.63 26.62
N GLU A 169 -29.66 -24.39 26.39
CA GLU A 169 -28.97 -23.60 27.45
C GLU A 169 -29.49 -22.15 27.48
N LYS A 170 -30.76 -21.99 27.85
CA LYS A 170 -31.29 -20.70 28.34
C LYS A 170 -31.24 -20.69 29.87
N GLY A 171 -30.08 -20.34 30.40
CA GLY A 171 -29.87 -20.17 31.84
C GLY A 171 -28.97 -18.97 32.16
N LEU A 172 -29.60 -17.82 32.40
CA LEU A 172 -29.11 -16.72 33.26
C LEU A 172 -27.60 -16.40 33.25
N ARG A 173 -27.15 -15.55 32.31
CA ARG A 173 -26.11 -14.54 32.62
C ARG A 173 -26.38 -13.23 31.89
N ARG A 174 -26.86 -12.22 32.63
CA ARG A 174 -26.68 -10.80 32.31
C ARG A 174 -25.19 -10.43 32.48
N SER A 175 -24.30 -11.13 31.81
CA SER A 175 -22.94 -10.65 31.62
C SER A 175 -23.02 -9.61 30.52
N ARG A 176 -22.69 -8.36 30.85
CA ARG A 176 -22.33 -7.35 29.85
C ARG A 176 -21.21 -7.96 29.02
N SER A 177 -21.58 -8.59 27.90
CA SER A 177 -20.65 -9.10 26.91
C SER A 177 -19.90 -7.89 26.40
N LYS A 178 -18.74 -7.63 27.02
CA LYS A 178 -17.74 -6.75 26.47
C LYS A 178 -17.42 -7.41 25.13
N LYS A 179 -17.97 -6.85 24.05
CA LYS A 179 -17.61 -7.15 22.67
C LYS A 179 -16.08 -7.07 22.61
N ARG A 180 -15.41 -8.22 22.81
CA ARG A 180 -14.01 -8.38 22.48
C ARG A 180 -14.01 -8.32 20.97
N SER A 181 -13.58 -7.19 20.42
CA SER A 181 -13.21 -7.12 19.01
C SER A 181 -12.22 -8.24 18.76
N ASP A 182 -12.44 -9.05 17.72
CA ASP A 182 -11.58 -10.18 17.40
C ASP A 182 -10.11 -9.73 17.37
N PRO A 183 -9.26 -10.25 18.28
CA PRO A 183 -7.90 -9.76 18.48
C PRO A 183 -6.94 -10.10 17.32
N LEU A 184 -7.40 -10.87 16.33
CA LEU A 184 -6.52 -11.70 15.51
C LEU A 184 -5.77 -10.99 14.38
N VAL A 185 -6.09 -9.74 14.03
CA VAL A 185 -5.46 -9.10 12.83
C VAL A 185 -4.87 -7.72 13.11
N SER A 186 -5.47 -6.95 14.01
CA SER A 186 -4.93 -5.61 14.32
C SER A 186 -3.72 -5.65 15.28
N GLY A 187 -3.42 -6.78 15.92
CA GLY A 187 -2.40 -6.88 16.98
C GLY A 187 -0.96 -6.82 16.49
N PHE A 188 -0.63 -7.40 15.32
CA PHE A 188 0.79 -7.62 14.94
C PHE A 188 1.56 -6.34 14.61
N ASN A 189 0.84 -5.27 14.27
CA ASN A 189 1.39 -3.92 14.06
C ASN A 189 0.96 -2.91 15.14
N ARG A 190 0.12 -3.32 16.09
CA ARG A 190 -0.10 -2.53 17.31
C ARG A 190 1.05 -2.87 18.26
N SER A 191 2.18 -2.21 18.07
CA SER A 191 3.28 -2.26 19.02
C SER A 191 2.76 -1.90 20.40
N THR A 192 2.54 -2.91 21.25
CA THR A 192 2.34 -2.70 22.68
C THR A 192 3.70 -2.36 23.28
N GLU A 193 3.82 -1.11 23.72
CA GLU A 193 4.97 -0.43 24.31
C GLU A 193 5.46 -1.03 25.65
N ALA A 194 5.80 -2.31 25.67
CA ALA A 194 6.60 -2.85 26.76
C ALA A 194 8.08 -2.62 26.44
N HIS A 195 8.67 -1.61 27.09
CA HIS A 195 10.10 -1.34 27.19
C HIS A 195 10.85 -2.65 27.42
N ASP A 196 11.46 -3.19 26.37
CA ASP A 196 12.50 -4.18 26.52
C ASP A 196 13.68 -3.71 25.66
N PRO A 197 14.76 -3.19 26.27
CA PRO A 197 15.90 -2.63 25.56
C PRO A 197 16.73 -3.68 24.81
N GLY A 198 16.38 -4.97 24.86
CA GLY A 198 17.22 -6.06 24.36
C GLY A 198 17.05 -6.47 22.89
N PHE A 199 15.90 -6.21 22.23
CA PHE A 199 15.60 -6.93 20.97
C PHE A 199 15.34 -6.04 19.74
N TRP A 200 14.92 -4.79 19.93
CA TRP A 200 14.86 -3.83 18.84
C TRP A 200 16.23 -3.20 18.57
N HIS A 201 17.26 -3.98 18.20
CA HIS A 201 18.49 -3.38 17.67
C HIS A 201 18.33 -2.92 16.22
N CYS A 202 17.33 -3.42 15.49
CA CYS A 202 17.01 -2.87 14.17
C CYS A 202 16.14 -1.62 14.28
N PHE A 203 15.19 -1.47 15.21
CA PHE A 203 14.40 -0.23 15.31
C PHE A 203 13.96 0.05 16.76
N PRO A 204 14.87 0.46 17.68
CA PRO A 204 14.45 0.84 19.01
C PRO A 204 13.55 2.08 18.88
N ILE A 205 12.24 1.89 19.07
CA ILE A 205 11.30 2.99 19.13
C ILE A 205 11.54 3.66 20.48
N ASP A 206 12.40 4.66 20.48
CA ASP A 206 12.58 5.52 21.62
C ASP A 206 11.29 6.32 21.83
N THR A 207 10.51 5.95 22.85
CA THR A 207 9.18 6.52 23.13
C THR A 207 9.28 7.88 23.80
N SER A 208 10.46 8.36 24.20
CA SER A 208 10.62 9.68 24.82
C SER A 208 10.88 10.81 23.83
N VAL A 209 10.68 10.58 22.53
CA VAL A 209 11.01 11.55 21.50
C VAL A 209 9.76 12.33 21.10
N ASP A 210 9.90 13.65 21.10
CA ASP A 210 8.90 14.61 20.63
C ASP A 210 8.20 14.12 19.36
N THR A 211 6.87 13.95 19.43
CA THR A 211 6.03 13.57 18.29
C THR A 211 5.95 14.73 17.31
N SER A 212 6.95 14.80 16.42
CA SER A 212 7.18 15.90 15.48
C SER A 212 5.98 16.23 14.60
N TRP A 213 5.13 15.24 14.31
CA TRP A 213 3.94 15.41 13.49
C TRP A 213 2.81 16.20 14.17
N THR A 214 2.77 16.25 15.50
CA THR A 214 1.65 16.87 16.24
C THR A 214 1.66 18.39 16.19
N SER A 215 2.79 18.99 15.80
CA SER A 215 2.95 20.44 15.59
C SER A 215 2.59 20.90 14.17
N ASP A 216 2.54 19.98 13.21
CA ASP A 216 2.30 20.30 11.80
C ASP A 216 0.79 20.37 11.53
N LEU A 217 0.19 21.51 11.87
CA LEU A 217 -1.23 21.78 11.74
C LEU A 217 -1.49 22.86 10.69
N GLN A 218 -2.55 22.67 9.91
CA GLN A 218 -3.02 23.62 8.91
C GLN A 218 -4.48 23.98 9.16
N ARG A 219 -4.85 25.24 8.86
CA ARG A 219 -6.25 25.67 8.87
C ARG A 219 -6.95 25.13 7.63
N VAL A 220 -8.06 24.43 7.84
CA VAL A 220 -8.94 23.95 6.76
C VAL A 220 -9.41 25.11 5.90
N ARG A 221 -9.25 24.97 4.58
CA ARG A 221 -9.97 25.80 3.59
C ARG A 221 -11.09 24.94 3.01
N MET A 222 -12.25 25.53 2.82
CA MET A 222 -13.37 24.90 2.11
C MET A 222 -13.47 25.54 0.73
N ASN A 223 -13.38 24.73 -0.32
CA ASN A 223 -13.61 25.16 -1.69
C ASN A 223 -14.83 24.39 -2.23
N ASP A 224 -15.88 25.10 -2.65
CA ASP A 224 -17.15 24.50 -3.10
C ASP A 224 -17.75 23.47 -2.12
N GLY A 225 -17.62 23.74 -0.81
CA GLY A 225 -18.10 22.87 0.25
C GLY A 225 -17.25 21.60 0.47
N ARG A 226 -16.14 21.44 -0.24
CA ARG A 226 -15.18 20.34 -0.06
C ARG A 226 -13.93 20.83 0.66
N LEU A 227 -13.32 19.92 1.43
CA LEU A 227 -12.02 20.17 2.04
C LEU A 227 -10.95 20.42 0.97
N ALA A 228 -10.29 21.57 1.08
CA ALA A 228 -9.16 21.96 0.24
C ALA A 228 -7.92 22.15 1.11
N LEU A 229 -6.84 21.45 0.76
CA LEU A 229 -5.53 21.61 1.40
C LEU A 229 -4.56 22.33 0.48
N THR A 230 -3.78 23.27 1.03
CA THR A 230 -2.60 23.82 0.37
C THR A 230 -1.39 22.98 0.76
N MET A 231 -0.68 22.42 -0.20
CA MET A 231 0.50 21.59 0.05
C MET A 231 1.67 21.92 -0.87
N ALA A 232 2.88 21.64 -0.41
CA ALA A 232 4.09 21.69 -1.20
C ALA A 232 4.19 20.48 -2.14
N PHE A 233 4.95 20.64 -3.23
CA PHE A 233 5.17 19.55 -4.18
C PHE A 233 5.84 18.31 -3.53
N SER A 234 6.73 18.51 -2.56
CA SER A 234 7.37 17.40 -1.84
C SER A 234 6.38 16.60 -0.99
N GLU A 235 5.34 17.24 -0.44
CA GLU A 235 4.26 16.54 0.28
C GLU A 235 3.42 15.70 -0.68
N LEU A 236 3.09 16.25 -1.84
CA LEU A 236 2.40 15.52 -2.90
C LEU A 236 3.21 14.33 -3.41
N GLN A 237 4.51 14.51 -3.65
CA GLN A 237 5.40 13.43 -4.09
C GLN A 237 5.47 12.32 -3.04
N ALA A 238 5.62 12.66 -1.76
CA ALA A 238 5.60 11.69 -0.68
C ALA A 238 4.26 10.92 -0.61
N LEU A 239 3.13 11.62 -0.78
CA LEU A 239 1.81 10.99 -0.83
C LEU A 239 1.69 10.05 -2.04
N ALA A 240 2.12 10.47 -3.23
CA ALA A 240 2.10 9.63 -4.43
C ALA A 240 2.92 8.35 -4.25
N LEU A 241 4.12 8.44 -3.66
CA LEU A 241 4.95 7.28 -3.32
C LEU A 241 4.26 6.35 -2.31
N MET A 242 3.65 6.91 -1.27
CA MET A 242 2.84 6.15 -0.30
C MET A 242 1.66 5.44 -0.95
N LEU A 243 1.07 6.04 -1.99
CA LEU A 243 -0.02 5.45 -2.77
C LEU A 243 0.49 4.56 -3.92
N GLY A 244 1.79 4.40 -4.11
CA GLY A 244 2.35 3.61 -5.21
C GLY A 244 2.06 4.19 -6.60
N ILE A 245 1.84 5.51 -6.70
CA ILE A 245 1.60 6.22 -7.95
C ILE A 245 2.95 6.66 -8.52
N ARG A 246 3.25 6.24 -9.75
CA ARG A 246 4.41 6.76 -10.49
C ARG A 246 4.03 8.15 -11.03
N ILE A 247 4.71 9.20 -10.55
CA ILE A 247 4.56 10.54 -11.11
C ILE A 247 5.38 10.60 -12.38
N SER A 248 4.71 10.49 -13.52
CA SER A 248 5.30 10.77 -14.82
C SER A 248 5.00 12.23 -15.17
N ALA A 249 6.05 13.06 -15.25
CA ALA A 249 5.93 14.40 -15.79
C ALA A 249 5.95 14.28 -17.31
N PHE A 250 4.77 14.27 -17.93
CA PHE A 250 4.68 14.30 -19.38
C PHE A 250 4.68 15.75 -19.86
N SER A 251 5.62 16.13 -20.72
CA SER A 251 5.38 17.22 -21.65
C SER A 251 4.47 16.67 -22.75
N GLU A 252 3.23 17.17 -22.83
CA GLU A 252 2.30 16.77 -23.87
C GLU A 252 2.95 17.14 -25.22
N PRO A 253 3.28 16.16 -26.08
CA PRO A 253 3.85 16.48 -27.38
C PRO A 253 2.80 17.31 -28.12
N GLN A 254 3.11 18.58 -28.36
CA GLN A 254 2.21 19.47 -29.07
C GLN A 254 1.79 18.81 -30.36
N THR A 255 0.49 18.64 -30.55
CA THR A 255 -0.07 18.05 -31.77
C THR A 255 0.52 18.83 -32.97
N PRO A 256 1.36 18.21 -33.80
CA PRO A 256 2.07 18.91 -34.86
C PRO A 256 1.06 19.36 -35.92
N GLY A 257 0.61 20.60 -35.82
CA GLY A 257 -0.43 21.14 -36.70
C GLY A 257 -1.06 22.44 -36.24
N GLN A 258 -1.00 22.77 -34.94
CA GLN A 258 -1.55 24.02 -34.42
C GLN A 258 -0.42 25.07 -34.30
N LYS A 259 -0.10 25.73 -35.42
CA LYS A 259 0.80 26.90 -35.43
C LYS A 259 0.12 28.07 -34.72
N HIS A 260 0.23 28.13 -33.40
CA HIS A 260 -0.04 29.34 -32.65
C HIS A 260 1.24 30.19 -32.69
N GLU A 261 1.30 31.13 -33.62
CA GLU A 261 2.30 32.21 -33.60
C GLU A 261 2.10 33.02 -32.30
N ASP A 262 3.18 33.25 -31.55
CA ASP A 262 3.33 34.14 -30.38
C ASP A 262 2.99 33.69 -28.95
N SER A 263 2.55 32.46 -28.67
CA SER A 263 2.49 31.98 -27.27
C SER A 263 3.69 31.10 -26.93
N THR A 264 4.58 31.57 -26.05
CA THR A 264 5.59 30.70 -25.43
C THR A 264 4.89 29.49 -24.83
N PRO A 265 5.26 28.26 -25.21
CA PRO A 265 4.60 27.07 -24.71
C PRO A 265 4.94 26.93 -23.23
N VAL A 266 3.98 27.28 -22.36
CA VAL A 266 4.06 26.96 -20.94
C VAL A 266 3.83 25.46 -20.83
N GLU A 267 4.90 24.70 -20.65
CA GLU A 267 4.84 23.26 -20.35
C GLU A 267 4.08 23.06 -19.04
N ALA A 268 2.79 22.76 -19.13
CA ALA A 268 1.97 22.48 -17.96
C ALA A 268 2.33 21.09 -17.42
N LEU A 269 2.80 21.03 -16.17
CA LEU A 269 3.01 19.76 -15.46
C LEU A 269 1.68 19.00 -15.31
N ARG A 270 1.45 18.00 -16.16
CA ARG A 270 0.37 17.02 -15.99
C ARG A 270 0.90 15.82 -15.23
N VAL A 271 0.36 15.61 -14.05
CA VAL A 271 0.57 14.43 -13.22
C VAL A 271 -0.69 13.59 -13.33
N SER A 272 -0.59 12.42 -13.93
CA SER A 272 -1.67 11.42 -13.93
C SER A 272 -1.08 10.06 -13.66
N GLY A 273 -1.70 9.29 -12.78
CA GLY A 273 -1.29 7.92 -12.51
C GLY A 273 -2.27 7.17 -11.63
N SER A 274 -2.34 5.86 -11.83
CA SER A 274 -3.06 4.93 -10.96
C SER A 274 -2.07 4.18 -10.08
N GLY A 275 -2.32 4.17 -8.78
CA GLY A 275 -1.46 3.53 -7.80
C GLY A 275 -2.07 2.28 -7.17
N ALA A 276 -1.60 2.01 -5.96
CA ALA A 276 -2.22 1.09 -5.02
C ALA A 276 -3.68 1.48 -4.72
N PHE A 277 -4.44 0.51 -4.21
CA PHE A 277 -5.80 0.75 -3.69
C PHE A 277 -6.80 1.29 -4.73
N ALA A 278 -6.48 1.17 -6.02
CA ALA A 278 -7.21 1.73 -7.14
C ALA A 278 -7.38 3.26 -7.04
N ILE A 279 -6.43 3.94 -6.39
CA ILE A 279 -6.42 5.39 -6.28
C ILE A 279 -5.68 5.98 -7.48
N THR A 280 -6.34 6.89 -8.16
CA THR A 280 -5.78 7.71 -9.22
C THR A 280 -5.53 9.12 -8.72
N LEU A 281 -4.38 9.69 -9.08
CA LEU A 281 -4.04 11.07 -8.85
C LEU A 281 -4.00 11.76 -10.21
N GLN A 282 -4.76 12.84 -10.37
CA GLN A 282 -4.80 13.65 -11.58
C GLN A 282 -4.53 15.11 -11.24
N SER A 283 -3.69 15.79 -12.02
CA SER A 283 -3.49 17.23 -11.91
C SER A 283 -4.21 17.98 -13.02
N THR A 284 -4.79 19.11 -12.66
CA THR A 284 -5.35 20.10 -13.57
C THR A 284 -4.74 21.45 -13.21
N GLN A 285 -4.20 22.16 -14.19
CA GLN A 285 -3.66 23.49 -13.93
C GLN A 285 -4.84 24.45 -13.72
N TYR A 286 -4.90 25.13 -12.58
CA TYR A 286 -5.96 26.09 -12.28
C TYR A 286 -5.57 27.49 -12.76
N ASN A 287 -4.33 27.90 -12.51
CA ASN A 287 -3.73 29.13 -13.06
C ASN A 287 -2.21 28.95 -13.21
N GLN A 288 -1.48 30.02 -13.54
CA GLN A 288 -0.02 29.94 -13.81
C GLN A 288 0.81 29.39 -12.63
N GLU A 289 0.31 29.50 -11.39
CA GLU A 289 1.07 29.14 -10.18
C GLU A 289 0.38 28.06 -9.31
N MET A 290 -0.88 27.72 -9.61
CA MET A 290 -1.69 26.81 -8.82
C MET A 290 -2.15 25.62 -9.64
N TYR A 291 -1.93 24.44 -9.07
CA TYR A 291 -2.41 23.18 -9.61
C TYR A 291 -3.48 22.62 -8.70
N HIS A 292 -4.56 22.15 -9.30
CA HIS A 292 -5.62 21.45 -8.64
C HIS A 292 -5.42 19.95 -8.86
N PHE A 293 -5.18 19.23 -7.77
CA PHE A 293 -5.00 17.80 -7.79
C PHE A 293 -6.29 17.13 -7.32
N HIS A 294 -6.77 16.21 -8.12
CA HIS A 294 -7.92 15.39 -7.82
C HIS A 294 -7.44 13.99 -7.43
N ILE A 295 -7.82 13.53 -6.24
CA ILE A 295 -7.64 12.14 -5.84
C ILE A 295 -8.97 11.43 -5.95
N GLU A 296 -9.02 10.47 -6.86
CA GLU A 296 -10.19 9.65 -7.08
C GLU A 296 -9.84 8.20 -6.78
N GLN A 297 -10.72 7.48 -6.08
CA GLN A 297 -10.61 6.04 -5.96
C GLN A 297 -11.59 5.41 -6.94
N THR A 298 -11.04 4.73 -7.94
CA THR A 298 -11.80 4.02 -8.96
C THR A 298 -12.44 2.75 -8.38
N GLU A 299 -13.48 2.25 -9.05
CA GLU A 299 -14.14 1.01 -8.64
C GLU A 299 -13.14 -0.15 -8.62
N ARG A 300 -13.00 -0.80 -7.45
CA ARG A 300 -12.07 -1.91 -7.29
C ARG A 300 -12.67 -3.19 -7.86
N PRO A 301 -12.04 -3.87 -8.83
CA PRO A 301 -12.40 -5.25 -9.16
C PRO A 301 -12.15 -6.16 -7.94
N LEU A 302 -12.84 -7.31 -7.88
CA LEU A 302 -12.75 -8.26 -6.76
C LEU A 302 -11.31 -8.68 -6.38
N LEU A 303 -10.40 -8.71 -7.36
CA LEU A 303 -8.97 -9.03 -7.18
C LEU A 303 -8.20 -7.97 -6.37
N GLN A 304 -8.66 -6.72 -6.40
CA GLN A 304 -8.05 -5.55 -5.78
C GLN A 304 -8.66 -5.23 -4.40
N TYR A 305 -9.62 -6.02 -3.94
CA TYR A 305 -10.18 -5.81 -2.61
C TYR A 305 -9.13 -6.10 -1.53
N PRO A 306 -9.10 -5.28 -0.47
CA PRO A 306 -8.09 -5.38 0.55
C PRO A 306 -8.25 -6.65 1.38
N SER A 307 -7.12 -7.20 1.78
CA SER A 307 -7.04 -8.11 2.92
C SER A 307 -7.11 -7.34 4.23
N ARG A 308 -7.35 -8.02 5.36
CA ARG A 308 -7.44 -7.39 6.68
C ARG A 308 -6.09 -7.11 7.35
N GLY A 309 -4.99 -7.49 6.72
CA GLY A 309 -3.65 -7.32 7.28
C GLY A 309 -3.20 -5.88 7.43
N SER A 310 -1.97 -5.72 7.90
CA SER A 310 -1.48 -4.45 8.40
C SER A 310 -0.94 -3.46 7.36
N GLY A 311 -1.03 -3.77 6.06
CA GLY A 311 -0.53 -2.91 4.98
C GLY A 311 0.99 -2.76 4.98
N TYR A 312 1.48 -1.65 4.44
CA TYR A 312 2.90 -1.34 4.33
C TYR A 312 3.30 -0.01 5.01
N SER A 313 4.58 0.09 5.34
CA SER A 313 5.23 1.20 6.03
C SER A 313 5.44 2.39 5.09
N THR A 314 5.11 3.60 5.55
CA THR A 314 5.31 4.84 4.76
C THR A 314 6.79 5.16 4.58
N ILE A 315 7.63 4.87 5.58
CA ILE A 315 9.10 5.02 5.47
C ILE A 315 9.59 4.18 4.31
N HIS A 316 9.25 2.90 4.28
CA HIS A 316 9.68 2.00 3.20
C HIS A 316 9.12 2.46 1.85
N ALA A 317 7.87 2.95 1.81
CA ALA A 317 7.23 3.40 0.58
C ALA A 317 7.92 4.65 -0.01
N LYS A 318 8.54 5.48 0.84
CA LYS A 318 9.38 6.59 0.38
C LYS A 318 10.79 6.13 0.02
N HIS A 319 11.44 5.31 0.84
CA HIS A 319 12.87 5.02 0.70
C HIS A 319 13.18 4.06 -0.47
N LEU A 320 12.40 3.00 -0.65
CA LEU A 320 12.69 1.95 -1.64
C LEU A 320 12.64 2.44 -3.10
N PRO A 321 11.72 3.35 -3.49
CA PRO A 321 11.75 4.02 -4.80
C PRO A 321 12.96 4.91 -5.08
N TYR A 322 13.76 5.26 -4.06
CA TYR A 322 15.01 6.03 -4.22
C TYR A 322 16.26 5.18 -3.97
N GLY A 323 16.15 3.85 -3.99
CA GLY A 323 17.30 2.99 -3.81
C GLY A 323 17.81 2.90 -2.37
N ALA A 324 17.02 3.37 -1.39
CA ALA A 324 17.39 3.35 0.02
C ALA A 324 16.62 2.24 0.76
N LEU A 325 17.34 1.37 1.47
CA LEU A 325 16.78 0.32 2.31
C LEU A 325 16.90 0.70 3.79
N PRO A 326 15.80 1.11 4.46
CA PRO A 326 15.83 1.40 5.89
C PRO A 326 16.23 0.16 6.67
N PHE A 327 17.22 0.28 7.55
CA PHE A 327 17.66 -0.83 8.39
C PHE A 327 17.62 -0.48 9.88
N SER A 328 17.72 0.81 10.22
CA SER A 328 17.47 1.23 11.58
C SER A 328 16.88 2.60 11.77
N ARG A 329 16.26 2.80 12.94
CA ARG A 329 15.71 4.08 13.38
C ARG A 329 16.08 4.28 14.83
N ASN A 330 16.73 5.39 15.13
CA ASN A 330 16.96 5.84 16.49
C ASN A 330 16.10 7.08 16.76
N GLY A 331 16.23 7.71 17.93
CA GLY A 331 15.42 8.86 18.30
C GLY A 331 15.47 10.01 17.28
N LEU A 332 16.64 10.26 16.66
CA LEU A 332 16.88 11.42 15.81
C LEU A 332 16.99 11.10 14.31
N TYR A 333 17.33 9.85 13.97
CA TYR A 333 17.75 9.44 12.64
C TYR A 333 17.00 8.21 12.14
N ILE A 334 16.81 8.16 10.82
CA ILE A 334 16.47 6.95 10.06
C ILE A 334 17.72 6.58 9.25
N ASN A 335 18.35 5.46 9.61
CA ASN A 335 19.52 4.93 8.90
C ASN A 335 19.07 4.02 7.76
N SER A 336 19.56 4.30 6.56
CA SER A 336 19.25 3.54 5.34
C SER A 336 20.51 3.14 4.59
N ILE A 337 20.51 1.93 4.01
CA ILE A 337 21.56 1.46 3.12
C ILE A 337 21.21 1.87 1.69
N LEU A 338 22.12 2.56 1.00
CA LEU A 338 22.03 2.87 -0.41
C LEU A 338 22.40 1.63 -1.23
N ILE A 339 21.45 1.13 -2.00
CA ILE A 339 21.63 -0.02 -2.88
C ILE A 339 21.68 0.48 -4.31
N THR A 340 22.88 0.45 -4.89
CA THR A 340 23.17 0.82 -6.27
C THR A 340 23.55 -0.41 -7.08
N SER A 341 23.72 -0.27 -8.39
CA SER A 341 24.29 -1.34 -9.24
C SER A 341 25.69 -1.76 -8.81
N ILE A 342 26.46 -0.86 -8.16
CA ILE A 342 27.76 -1.20 -7.56
C ILE A 342 27.55 -2.10 -6.35
N SER A 343 26.63 -1.71 -5.44
CA SER A 343 26.26 -2.50 -4.26
C SER A 343 25.80 -3.91 -4.65
N LEU A 344 24.98 -4.02 -5.70
CA LEU A 344 24.52 -5.30 -6.24
C LEU A 344 25.68 -6.18 -6.72
N ARG A 345 26.65 -5.61 -7.44
CA ARG A 345 27.86 -6.36 -7.88
C ARG A 345 28.67 -6.86 -6.69
N VAL A 346 28.85 -6.01 -5.68
CA VAL A 346 29.53 -6.39 -4.43
C VAL A 346 28.79 -7.55 -3.75
N LEU A 347 27.45 -7.49 -3.65
CA LEU A 347 26.64 -8.56 -3.07
C LEU A 347 26.71 -9.87 -3.84
N LYS A 348 26.65 -9.81 -5.19
CA LYS A 348 26.78 -11.00 -6.07
C LYS A 348 28.16 -11.65 -6.00
N SER A 349 29.22 -10.86 -5.79
CA SER A 349 30.59 -11.38 -5.68
C SER A 349 30.82 -12.25 -4.43
N GLY A 350 30.00 -12.09 -3.39
CA GLY A 350 30.18 -12.74 -2.10
C GLY A 350 31.43 -12.31 -1.33
N GLN A 351 32.13 -11.26 -1.79
CA GLN A 351 33.29 -10.71 -1.10
C GLN A 351 32.85 -10.01 0.20
N PRO A 352 33.73 -9.95 1.23
CA PRO A 352 33.48 -9.13 2.41
C PRO A 352 33.24 -7.67 2.02
N PHE A 353 32.27 -7.03 2.67
CA PHE A 353 31.95 -5.62 2.48
C PHE A 353 31.69 -4.96 3.83
N ASP A 354 31.91 -3.66 3.86
CA ASP A 354 31.60 -2.79 4.98
C ASP A 354 30.43 -1.88 4.67
N ILE A 355 29.72 -1.49 5.73
CA ILE A 355 28.65 -0.50 5.67
C ILE A 355 29.23 0.80 6.22
N ILE A 356 29.47 1.74 5.31
CA ILE A 356 30.15 2.99 5.65
C ILE A 356 29.15 4.12 5.51
N SER A 357 29.04 4.96 6.56
CA SER A 357 28.26 6.18 6.50
C SER A 357 28.78 7.04 5.35
N THR A 358 27.88 7.47 4.48
CA THR A 358 28.25 8.28 3.32
C THR A 358 27.62 9.66 3.39
N MET A 359 28.42 10.65 3.04
CA MET A 359 27.94 12.01 2.76
C MET A 359 27.65 12.21 1.29
N ASP A 360 27.95 11.21 0.44
CA ASP A 360 27.61 11.22 -0.97
C ASP A 360 26.10 11.29 -1.10
N ARG A 361 25.62 12.33 -1.78
CA ARG A 361 24.19 12.55 -2.04
C ARG A 361 23.94 12.30 -3.51
N PRO A 362 23.82 11.02 -3.95
CA PRO A 362 23.33 10.77 -5.29
C PRO A 362 21.94 11.41 -5.42
N ARG A 363 21.57 11.76 -6.65
CA ARG A 363 20.41 12.62 -6.90
C ARG A 363 19.10 12.09 -6.29
N GLN A 364 18.91 10.78 -6.37
CA GLN A 364 17.76 10.08 -5.78
C GLN A 364 17.65 10.36 -4.27
N ILE A 365 18.80 10.48 -3.60
CA ILE A 365 18.88 10.77 -2.17
C ILE A 365 18.66 12.23 -1.87
N SER A 366 19.14 13.14 -2.72
CA SER A 366 18.78 14.56 -2.63
C SER A 366 17.26 14.74 -2.73
N GLN A 367 16.57 14.00 -3.59
CA GLN A 367 15.10 14.02 -3.69
C GLN A 367 14.45 13.47 -2.42
N LEU A 368 14.88 12.29 -1.95
CA LEU A 368 14.36 11.71 -0.71
C LEU A 368 14.52 12.67 0.49
N LEU A 369 15.61 13.44 0.55
CA LEU A 369 15.86 14.45 1.58
C LEU A 369 14.90 15.66 1.51
N THR A 370 14.31 15.96 0.34
CA THR A 370 13.29 17.02 0.21
C THR A 370 11.91 16.59 0.69
N LEU A 371 11.67 15.27 0.80
CA LEU A 371 10.39 14.76 1.24
C LEU A 371 10.17 15.03 2.73
N PRO A 372 8.92 15.29 3.16
CA PRO A 372 8.60 15.37 4.58
C PRO A 372 9.04 14.11 5.31
N SER A 373 9.79 14.26 6.40
CA SER A 373 10.28 13.15 7.22
C SER A 373 10.12 13.46 8.70
N SER A 374 9.75 12.46 9.49
CA SER A 374 9.67 12.60 10.97
C SER A 374 11.05 12.77 11.62
N LYS A 375 12.11 12.31 10.95
CA LYS A 375 13.48 12.24 11.48
C LYS A 375 14.51 12.54 10.40
N THR A 376 15.71 12.90 10.83
CA THR A 376 16.84 13.15 9.91
C THR A 376 17.25 11.84 9.22
N LEU A 377 17.57 11.88 7.93
CA LEU A 377 17.99 10.70 7.20
C LEU A 377 19.52 10.56 7.25
N SER A 378 19.99 9.35 7.58
CA SER A 378 21.41 8.98 7.55
C SER A 378 21.60 7.85 6.54
N PHE A 379 22.56 8.00 5.64
CA PHE A 379 22.78 7.08 4.53
C PHE A 379 24.11 6.36 4.66
N HIS A 380 24.09 5.08 4.28
CA HIS A 380 25.24 4.20 4.34
C HIS A 380 25.41 3.49 3.00
N LYS A 381 26.63 3.32 2.51
CA LYS A 381 26.91 2.58 1.27
C LYS A 381 27.60 1.25 1.59
N LEU A 382 27.43 0.29 0.68
CA LEU A 382 28.19 -0.96 0.70
C LEU A 382 29.47 -0.77 -0.10
N GLU A 383 30.62 -0.89 0.56
CA GLU A 383 31.93 -0.89 -0.10
C GLU A 383 32.64 -2.22 0.14
N GLN A 384 33.38 -2.68 -0.86
CA GLN A 384 34.17 -3.91 -0.74
C GLN A 384 35.25 -3.68 0.32
N ALA A 385 35.32 -4.57 1.32
CA ALA A 385 36.30 -4.45 2.38
C ALA A 385 37.69 -4.77 1.84
N TYR A 386 38.66 -3.87 2.05
CA TYR A 386 40.05 -4.12 1.69
C TYR A 386 40.69 -5.03 2.75
N ALA A 387 41.46 -6.03 2.29
CA ALA A 387 42.07 -7.06 3.14
C ALA A 387 43.00 -6.53 4.25
N SER A 388 43.35 -5.24 4.24
CA SER A 388 44.18 -4.56 5.24
C SER A 388 43.40 -4.01 6.44
N SER A 389 42.07 -3.97 6.39
CA SER A 389 41.24 -3.59 7.53
C SER A 389 41.15 -4.74 8.53
N SER A 390 41.42 -4.44 9.80
CA SER A 390 41.47 -5.41 10.90
C SER A 390 40.29 -6.41 10.86
N PRO A 391 40.51 -7.72 11.08
CA PRO A 391 39.45 -8.76 11.09
C PRO A 391 38.39 -8.59 12.21
N GLN A 392 38.37 -7.46 12.90
CA GLN A 392 37.31 -7.07 13.82
C GLN A 392 36.07 -6.62 13.02
N TYR A 393 35.24 -7.59 12.62
CA TYR A 393 33.82 -7.73 13.00
C TYR A 393 32.94 -8.38 11.91
N PRO A 394 32.28 -9.52 12.20
CA PRO A 394 31.21 -10.06 11.35
C PRO A 394 29.89 -9.27 11.41
N ALA A 395 29.82 -8.17 12.17
CA ALA A 395 28.59 -7.43 12.44
C ALA A 395 27.97 -6.77 11.20
N ASN A 396 28.78 -6.32 10.23
CA ASN A 396 28.30 -5.56 9.07
C ASN A 396 27.50 -6.40 8.06
N LYS A 397 27.89 -7.67 7.85
CA LYS A 397 27.14 -8.61 6.99
C LYS A 397 25.72 -8.85 7.52
N SER A 398 25.56 -8.82 8.85
CA SER A 398 24.27 -9.01 9.49
C SER A 398 23.29 -7.91 9.08
N THR A 399 23.71 -6.66 8.98
CA THR A 399 22.79 -5.52 8.84
C THR A 399 21.93 -5.57 7.57
N ILE A 400 22.51 -5.88 6.40
CA ILE A 400 21.70 -5.99 5.16
C ILE A 400 20.77 -7.20 5.22
N VAL A 401 21.25 -8.34 5.74
CA VAL A 401 20.44 -9.55 5.93
C VAL A 401 19.27 -9.26 6.86
N HIS A 402 19.51 -8.53 7.96
CA HIS A 402 18.49 -8.07 8.90
C HIS A 402 17.49 -7.12 8.25
N ALA A 403 17.95 -6.13 7.49
CA ALA A 403 17.08 -5.17 6.81
C ALA A 403 16.12 -5.88 5.84
N ILE A 404 16.66 -6.80 5.03
CA ILE A 404 15.89 -7.60 4.06
C ILE A 404 14.95 -8.58 4.78
N ALA A 405 15.42 -9.26 5.83
CA ALA A 405 14.61 -10.16 6.65
C ALA A 405 13.43 -9.44 7.32
N GLY A 406 13.61 -8.15 7.64
CA GLY A 406 12.59 -7.33 8.28
C GLY A 406 11.40 -7.00 7.40
N LEU A 407 11.61 -6.84 6.09
CA LEU A 407 10.61 -6.29 5.16
C LEU A 407 9.21 -6.93 5.28
N PRO A 408 9.04 -8.27 5.28
CA PRO A 408 7.70 -8.87 5.36
C PRO A 408 7.01 -8.68 6.71
N LEU A 409 7.77 -8.42 7.78
CA LEU A 409 7.29 -8.39 9.17
C LEU A 409 7.09 -6.98 9.73
N ILE A 410 7.70 -5.97 9.11
CA ILE A 410 7.56 -4.55 9.48
C ILE A 410 6.76 -3.75 8.45
N GLY A 411 6.08 -4.42 7.52
CA GLY A 411 5.28 -3.80 6.47
C GLY A 411 6.12 -3.23 5.33
N GLY A 412 7.36 -3.65 5.12
CA GLY A 412 8.25 -3.16 4.07
C GLY A 412 7.98 -3.68 2.65
N LEU A 413 6.84 -4.33 2.38
CA LEU A 413 6.46 -4.82 1.05
C LEU A 413 5.61 -3.77 0.30
N VAL A 414 6.29 -2.78 -0.26
CA VAL A 414 5.70 -1.57 -0.85
C VAL A 414 5.37 -1.74 -2.34
N PRO A 415 4.54 -0.87 -2.95
CA PRO A 415 4.18 -0.97 -4.37
C PRO A 415 5.30 -0.62 -5.36
N LEU A 416 6.27 0.19 -4.94
CA LEU A 416 7.28 0.79 -5.81
C LEU A 416 8.69 0.57 -5.25
N VAL A 417 9.65 0.23 -6.10
CA VAL A 417 11.05 0.00 -5.72
C VAL A 417 11.99 0.26 -6.91
N THR A 418 13.25 0.63 -6.68
CA THR A 418 14.24 0.71 -7.76
C THR A 418 14.74 -0.68 -8.17
N GLU A 419 15.21 -0.81 -9.40
CA GLU A 419 15.73 -2.07 -9.93
C GLU A 419 16.92 -2.63 -9.13
N PRO A 420 17.95 -1.86 -8.73
CA PRO A 420 19.06 -2.41 -7.95
C PRO A 420 18.65 -2.95 -6.58
N VAL A 421 17.70 -2.31 -5.91
CA VAL A 421 17.12 -2.81 -4.65
C VAL A 421 16.36 -4.10 -4.89
N LEU A 422 15.51 -4.12 -5.92
CA LEU A 422 14.71 -5.28 -6.29
C LEU A 422 15.59 -6.51 -6.57
N GLU A 423 16.59 -6.34 -7.43
CA GLU A 423 17.52 -7.40 -7.80
C GLU A 423 18.34 -7.89 -6.61
N SER A 424 18.78 -6.98 -5.74
CA SER A 424 19.55 -7.34 -4.54
C SER A 424 18.71 -8.22 -3.62
N ILE A 425 17.46 -7.81 -3.35
CA ILE A 425 16.53 -8.58 -2.51
C ILE A 425 16.21 -9.92 -3.15
N GLN A 426 15.91 -9.95 -4.46
CA GLN A 426 15.60 -11.17 -5.17
C GLN A 426 16.78 -12.15 -5.18
N PHE A 427 18.00 -11.67 -5.44
CA PHE A 427 19.21 -12.48 -5.43
C PHE A 427 19.42 -13.12 -4.05
N ILE A 428 19.41 -12.32 -2.99
CA ILE A 428 19.62 -12.76 -1.61
C ILE A 428 18.50 -13.72 -1.16
N ALA A 429 17.24 -13.34 -1.34
CA ALA A 429 16.11 -14.10 -0.80
C ALA A 429 15.82 -15.38 -1.58
N SER A 430 16.11 -15.43 -2.89
CA SER A 430 15.87 -16.62 -3.72
C SER A 430 16.86 -17.74 -3.45
N GLY A 431 18.09 -17.42 -3.03
CA GLY A 431 19.15 -18.42 -2.93
C GLY A 431 19.65 -18.94 -4.28
N GLY A 432 19.54 -18.13 -5.34
CA GLY A 432 19.86 -18.56 -6.71
C GLY A 432 18.87 -19.57 -7.29
N LEU A 433 17.78 -19.86 -6.59
CA LEU A 433 16.74 -20.78 -7.05
C LEU A 433 15.71 -20.07 -7.93
N GLU A 434 15.31 -20.74 -9.00
CA GLU A 434 14.22 -20.26 -9.86
C GLU A 434 12.89 -20.18 -9.08
N PRO A 435 12.07 -19.14 -9.30
CA PRO A 435 10.77 -19.01 -8.63
C PRO A 435 9.77 -20.07 -9.08
N GLY A 436 9.84 -20.55 -10.33
CA GLY A 436 8.88 -21.52 -10.87
C GLY A 436 7.43 -21.05 -10.71
N ARG A 437 6.57 -21.88 -10.12
CA ARG A 437 5.15 -21.56 -9.84
C ARG A 437 4.91 -20.98 -8.44
N LEU A 438 5.87 -20.24 -7.88
CA LEU A 438 5.83 -19.72 -6.51
C LEU A 438 4.54 -18.97 -6.19
N LEU A 439 4.14 -18.00 -7.02
CA LEU A 439 2.92 -17.19 -6.80
C LEU A 439 1.67 -18.08 -6.72
N GLN A 440 1.54 -19.04 -7.64
CA GLN A 440 0.43 -19.98 -7.65
C GLN A 440 0.37 -20.82 -6.36
N ARG A 441 1.53 -21.29 -5.88
CA ARG A 441 1.61 -22.12 -4.66
C ARG A 441 1.38 -21.31 -3.39
N LEU A 442 1.75 -20.04 -3.34
CA LEU A 442 1.42 -19.17 -2.20
C LEU A 442 -0.08 -18.90 -2.11
N GLU A 443 -0.77 -18.69 -3.24
CA GLU A 443 -2.24 -18.58 -3.24
C GLU A 443 -2.93 -19.89 -2.81
N ASP A 444 -2.34 -21.05 -3.12
CA ASP A 444 -2.80 -22.34 -2.56
C ASP A 444 -2.66 -22.38 -1.03
N LEU A 445 -1.57 -21.82 -0.49
CA LEU A 445 -1.33 -21.78 0.95
C LEU A 445 -2.28 -20.82 1.66
N ILE A 446 -2.55 -19.66 1.05
CA ILE A 446 -3.58 -18.72 1.52
C ILE A 446 -4.93 -19.44 1.59
N HIS A 447 -5.34 -20.11 0.51
CA HIS A 447 -6.61 -20.81 0.47
C HIS A 447 -6.69 -21.94 1.52
N LYS A 448 -5.58 -22.67 1.75
CA LYS A 448 -5.48 -23.67 2.82
C LYS A 448 -5.70 -23.05 4.21
N VAL A 449 -5.08 -21.90 4.51
CA VAL A 449 -5.26 -21.18 5.78
C VAL A 449 -6.66 -20.58 5.88
N HIS A 450 -7.21 -20.04 4.80
CA HIS A 450 -8.57 -19.48 4.76
C HIS A 450 -9.63 -20.50 5.16
N ARG A 451 -9.51 -21.76 4.69
CA ARG A 451 -10.44 -22.84 5.00
C ARG A 451 -10.55 -23.17 6.49
N GLN A 452 -9.54 -22.86 7.31
CA GLN A 452 -9.64 -23.06 8.75
C GLN A 452 -10.58 -22.06 9.44
N ALA A 453 -10.68 -20.84 8.91
CA ALA A 453 -11.49 -19.78 9.51
C ALA A 453 -12.12 -18.87 8.43
N PRO A 454 -13.00 -19.41 7.56
CA PRO A 454 -13.56 -18.66 6.43
C PRO A 454 -14.41 -17.47 6.90
N HIS A 455 -15.06 -17.60 8.07
CA HIS A 455 -15.87 -16.57 8.69
C HIS A 455 -15.10 -15.27 9.02
N LEU A 456 -13.77 -15.34 9.20
CA LEU A 456 -12.94 -14.17 9.47
C LEU A 456 -12.71 -13.29 8.23
N ARG A 457 -12.88 -13.84 7.01
CA ARG A 457 -12.66 -13.15 5.72
C ARG A 457 -11.35 -12.36 5.68
N LEU A 458 -10.26 -12.96 6.20
CA LEU A 458 -8.96 -12.29 6.34
C LEU A 458 -8.37 -11.85 5.00
N PHE A 459 -8.53 -12.68 3.96
CA PHE A 459 -7.87 -12.51 2.68
C PHE A 459 -8.73 -11.81 1.63
N GLY A 460 -9.78 -11.10 2.06
CA GLY A 460 -10.72 -10.43 1.18
C GLY A 460 -11.77 -11.37 0.57
N PRO A 461 -12.69 -10.83 -0.25
CA PRO A 461 -13.84 -11.56 -0.77
C PRO A 461 -13.51 -12.52 -1.92
N ILE A 462 -12.30 -12.49 -2.49
CA ILE A 462 -11.93 -13.34 -3.62
C ILE A 462 -11.96 -14.84 -3.28
N LEU A 463 -11.74 -15.19 -2.01
CA LEU A 463 -11.77 -16.58 -1.54
C LEU A 463 -13.16 -17.05 -1.10
N ASP A 464 -14.18 -16.17 -1.14
CA ASP A 464 -15.55 -16.59 -0.88
C ASP A 464 -15.98 -17.64 -1.92
N ASP A 465 -16.79 -18.63 -1.51
CA ASP A 465 -17.25 -19.72 -2.39
C ASP A 465 -17.98 -19.22 -3.65
N LYS A 466 -18.67 -18.08 -3.55
CA LYS A 466 -19.33 -17.41 -4.68
C LYS A 466 -18.35 -16.96 -5.78
N HIS A 467 -17.08 -16.79 -5.46
CA HIS A 467 -16.05 -16.27 -6.37
C HIS A 467 -14.96 -17.31 -6.71
N THR A 468 -15.16 -18.59 -6.38
CA THR A 468 -14.15 -19.64 -6.64
C THR A 468 -13.70 -19.69 -8.10
N ARG A 469 -14.59 -19.43 -9.07
CA ARG A 469 -14.24 -19.36 -10.50
C ARG A 469 -13.20 -18.27 -10.80
N LEU A 470 -13.37 -17.09 -10.20
CA LEU A 470 -12.45 -15.96 -10.36
C LEU A 470 -11.09 -16.33 -9.74
N TRP A 471 -11.09 -16.90 -8.55
CA TRP A 471 -9.87 -17.36 -7.87
C TRP A 471 -9.11 -18.43 -8.69
N ILE A 472 -9.81 -19.44 -9.24
CA ILE A 472 -9.17 -20.47 -10.09
C ILE A 472 -8.53 -19.84 -11.34
N ARG A 473 -9.22 -18.86 -11.96
CA ARG A 473 -8.68 -18.14 -13.13
C ARG A 473 -7.42 -17.37 -12.76
N GLU A 474 -7.47 -16.63 -11.65
CA GLU A 474 -6.32 -15.88 -11.16
C GLU A 474 -5.14 -16.80 -10.84
N ARG A 475 -5.40 -17.89 -10.11
CA ARG A 475 -4.39 -18.91 -9.82
C ARG A 475 -3.75 -19.48 -11.09
N LYS A 476 -4.54 -19.75 -12.14
CA LYS A 476 -4.03 -20.22 -13.43
C LYS A 476 -3.16 -19.15 -14.10
N ARG A 477 -3.59 -17.88 -14.08
CA ARG A 477 -2.82 -16.74 -14.59
C ARG A 477 -1.48 -16.61 -13.87
N LEU A 478 -1.45 -16.72 -12.54
CA LEU A 478 -0.22 -16.67 -11.75
C LEU A 478 0.76 -17.82 -12.05
N GLY A 479 0.26 -18.96 -12.52
CA GLY A 479 1.10 -20.06 -13.00
C GLY A 479 1.76 -19.79 -14.36
N THR A 480 1.29 -18.77 -15.10
CA THR A 480 1.85 -18.33 -16.39
C THR A 480 2.61 -17.02 -16.30
N VAL A 481 2.49 -16.25 -15.22
CA VAL A 481 3.31 -15.05 -14.98
C VAL A 481 4.78 -15.48 -14.94
N ARG A 482 5.47 -15.29 -16.06
CA ARG A 482 6.91 -15.53 -16.16
C ARG A 482 7.66 -14.43 -15.43
N SER A 483 8.87 -14.75 -14.99
CA SER A 483 9.83 -13.76 -14.51
C SER A 483 9.94 -12.62 -15.53
N ARG A 484 9.94 -11.39 -15.01
CA ARG A 484 9.84 -10.12 -15.76
C ARG A 484 10.81 -10.03 -16.94
N ASN A 485 11.93 -10.74 -16.88
CA ASN A 485 13.00 -10.73 -17.87
C ASN A 485 12.58 -11.27 -19.26
N HIS A 486 11.36 -11.80 -19.42
CA HIS A 486 10.86 -12.34 -20.70
C HIS A 486 9.83 -11.42 -21.36
N GLY A 487 10.21 -10.16 -21.61
CA GLY A 487 9.84 -9.29 -22.75
C GLY A 487 8.39 -9.17 -23.27
N GLY A 488 7.35 -9.69 -22.61
CA GLY A 488 6.02 -9.74 -23.21
C GLY A 488 4.84 -9.83 -22.24
N ASN A 489 5.03 -9.51 -20.96
CA ASN A 489 3.92 -9.51 -20.02
C ASN A 489 3.19 -8.16 -20.03
N GLU A 490 1.87 -8.20 -20.18
CA GLU A 490 0.98 -7.12 -19.77
C GLU A 490 1.39 -6.65 -18.37
N GLU A 491 1.71 -5.37 -18.21
CA GLU A 491 2.05 -4.81 -16.91
C GLU A 491 0.85 -5.00 -15.98
N GLU A 492 1.02 -5.84 -14.96
CA GLU A 492 -0.03 -6.05 -13.98
C GLU A 492 -0.29 -4.74 -13.24
N ALA A 493 -1.55 -4.30 -13.22
CA ALA A 493 -1.93 -3.10 -12.51
C ALA A 493 -1.41 -3.12 -11.06
N ILE A 494 -0.75 -2.03 -10.65
CA ILE A 494 -0.12 -1.89 -9.31
C ILE A 494 -1.11 -2.26 -8.21
N ALA A 495 -2.36 -1.79 -8.29
CA ALA A 495 -3.42 -2.12 -7.34
C ALA A 495 -3.66 -3.64 -7.18
N THR A 496 -3.62 -4.42 -8.27
CA THR A 496 -3.81 -5.88 -8.22
C THR A 496 -2.63 -6.55 -7.52
N SER A 497 -1.41 -6.11 -7.83
CA SER A 497 -0.22 -6.64 -7.18
C SER A 497 -0.18 -6.30 -5.69
N VAL A 498 -0.51 -5.07 -5.30
CA VAL A 498 -0.58 -4.64 -3.90
C VAL A 498 -1.61 -5.44 -3.11
N ALA A 499 -2.81 -5.64 -3.67
CA ALA A 499 -3.84 -6.44 -3.01
C ALA A 499 -3.38 -7.90 -2.79
N ARG A 500 -2.65 -8.48 -3.75
CA ARG A 500 -2.05 -9.81 -3.63
C ARG A 500 -0.97 -9.86 -2.55
N VAL A 501 -0.05 -8.89 -2.54
CA VAL A 501 0.99 -8.78 -1.51
C VAL A 501 0.36 -8.58 -0.13
N GLY A 502 -0.72 -7.81 -0.03
CA GLY A 502 -1.50 -7.66 1.20
C GLY A 502 -2.03 -9.00 1.73
N ARG A 503 -2.53 -9.88 0.85
CA ARG A 503 -2.92 -11.24 1.23
C ARG A 503 -1.73 -12.06 1.74
N TYR A 504 -0.54 -11.90 1.16
CA TYR A 504 0.67 -12.57 1.64
C TYR A 504 1.11 -12.08 3.02
N VAL A 505 1.06 -10.78 3.29
CA VAL A 505 1.34 -10.23 4.63
C VAL A 505 0.32 -10.73 5.64
N THR A 506 -0.96 -10.72 5.26
CA THR A 506 -2.06 -11.26 6.10
C THR A 506 -1.87 -12.75 6.39
N LEU A 507 -1.28 -13.51 5.45
CA LEU A 507 -0.96 -14.93 5.66
C LEU A 507 0.09 -15.07 6.76
N LEU A 508 1.17 -14.29 6.70
CA LEU A 508 2.23 -14.33 7.72
C LEU A 508 1.68 -13.96 9.11
N GLU A 509 0.88 -12.90 9.19
CA GLU A 509 0.22 -12.49 10.45
C GLU A 509 -0.68 -13.60 10.99
N ARG A 510 -1.48 -14.25 10.14
CA ARG A 510 -2.35 -15.35 10.58
C ARG A 510 -1.54 -16.56 11.04
N LEU A 511 -0.46 -16.93 10.34
CA LEU A 511 0.39 -18.04 10.74
C LEU A 511 1.07 -17.78 12.09
N MET A 512 1.56 -16.55 12.32
CA MET A 512 2.09 -16.16 13.63
C MET A 512 1.00 -16.17 14.71
N GLY A 513 -0.22 -15.74 14.39
CA GLY A 513 -1.37 -15.81 15.30
C GLY A 513 -1.74 -17.24 15.70
N LEU A 514 -1.70 -18.17 14.74
CA LEU A 514 -1.89 -19.60 15.02
C LEU A 514 -0.79 -20.15 15.94
N LEU A 515 0.47 -19.72 15.73
CA LEU A 515 1.57 -20.12 16.62
C LEU A 515 1.38 -19.58 18.05
N VAL A 516 0.88 -18.35 18.21
CA VAL A 516 0.50 -17.79 19.52
C VAL A 516 -0.59 -18.64 20.19
N GLU A 517 -1.64 -19.00 19.45
CA GLU A 517 -2.73 -19.84 19.94
C GLU A 517 -2.24 -21.24 20.38
N GLU A 518 -1.31 -21.85 19.62
CA GLU A 518 -0.78 -23.18 19.88
C GLU A 518 0.24 -23.23 21.04
N THR A 519 1.13 -22.24 21.10
CA THR A 519 2.26 -22.24 22.05
C THR A 519 1.99 -21.46 23.33
N GLY A 520 0.97 -20.59 23.34
CA GLY A 520 0.71 -19.65 24.42
C GLY A 520 1.75 -18.53 24.56
N MET A 521 2.68 -18.40 23.61
CA MET A 521 3.67 -17.31 23.60
C MET A 521 3.01 -15.96 23.37
N ASP A 522 3.60 -14.89 23.93
CA ASP A 522 3.18 -13.53 23.60
C ASP A 522 3.45 -13.22 22.11
N GLN A 523 2.58 -12.39 21.53
CA GLN A 523 2.64 -12.00 20.13
C GLN A 523 3.97 -11.33 19.76
N LYS A 524 4.52 -10.51 20.67
CA LYS A 524 5.82 -9.87 20.49
C LYS A 524 6.91 -10.94 20.38
N ARG A 525 6.98 -11.86 21.34
CA ARG A 525 7.97 -12.95 21.36
C ARG A 525 7.90 -13.83 20.12
N VAL A 526 6.70 -14.18 19.63
CA VAL A 526 6.56 -14.93 18.38
C VAL A 526 7.15 -14.17 17.19
N LYS A 527 6.84 -12.87 17.06
CA LYS A 527 7.38 -12.03 15.99
C LYS A 527 8.91 -11.96 16.04
N GLU A 528 9.47 -11.87 17.25
CA GLU A 528 10.92 -11.83 17.51
C GLU A 528 11.62 -13.14 17.11
N GLU A 529 11.07 -14.28 17.53
CA GLU A 529 11.58 -15.61 17.17
C GLU A 529 11.51 -15.85 15.66
N VAL A 530 10.39 -15.47 15.02
CA VAL A 530 10.22 -15.58 13.57
C VAL A 530 11.20 -14.66 12.84
N MET A 531 11.43 -13.44 13.32
CA MET A 531 12.44 -12.55 12.77
C MET A 531 13.84 -13.14 12.87
N SER A 532 14.23 -13.66 14.04
CA SER A 532 15.53 -14.31 14.24
C SER A 532 15.73 -15.53 13.33
N ALA A 533 14.69 -16.35 13.17
CA ALA A 533 14.71 -17.45 12.21
C ALA A 533 14.78 -16.95 10.76
N MET A 534 14.11 -15.86 10.43
CA MET A 534 14.13 -15.24 9.09
C MET A 534 15.51 -14.70 8.73
N VAL A 535 16.19 -14.01 9.65
CA VAL A 535 17.58 -13.54 9.48
C VAL A 535 18.50 -14.71 9.13
N ARG A 536 18.40 -15.82 9.88
CA ARG A 536 19.18 -17.04 9.59
C ARG A 536 18.86 -17.62 8.21
N GLN A 537 17.58 -17.69 7.84
CA GLN A 537 17.15 -18.19 6.52
C GLN A 537 17.68 -17.31 5.38
N ILE A 538 17.56 -15.98 5.48
CA ILE A 538 18.09 -15.04 4.48
C ILE A 538 19.61 -15.13 4.38
N GLY A 539 20.32 -15.24 5.51
CA GLY A 539 21.78 -15.42 5.51
C GLY A 539 22.21 -16.69 4.77
N MET A 540 21.54 -17.82 5.02
CA MET A 540 21.80 -19.08 4.30
C MET A 540 21.48 -18.96 2.81
N SER A 541 20.32 -18.39 2.47
CA SER A 541 19.94 -18.18 1.07
C SER A 541 20.94 -17.29 0.34
N TRP A 542 21.45 -16.22 0.95
CA TRP A 542 22.46 -15.39 0.32
C TRP A 542 23.74 -16.18 0.00
N GLN A 543 24.21 -17.01 0.93
CA GLN A 543 25.37 -17.87 0.70
C GLN A 543 25.12 -18.84 -0.47
N GLU A 544 23.95 -19.49 -0.51
CA GLU A 544 23.54 -20.36 -1.62
C GLU A 544 23.51 -19.61 -2.97
N ALA A 545 23.01 -18.37 -2.98
CA ALA A 545 22.97 -17.53 -4.18
C ALA A 545 24.37 -17.20 -4.69
N VAL A 546 25.30 -16.85 -3.79
CA VAL A 546 26.71 -16.59 -4.11
C VAL A 546 27.38 -17.83 -4.69
N ASP A 547 27.14 -19.00 -4.11
CA ASP A 547 27.73 -20.25 -4.58
C ASP A 547 27.17 -20.68 -5.94
N ALA A 548 25.88 -20.44 -6.19
CA ALA A 548 25.25 -20.64 -7.49
C ALA A 548 25.83 -19.68 -8.56
N GLU A 549 26.04 -18.41 -8.21
CA GLU A 549 26.61 -17.42 -9.14
C GLU A 549 28.07 -17.76 -9.51
N LYS A 550 28.89 -18.15 -8.53
CA LYS A 550 30.27 -18.63 -8.77
C LYS A 550 30.29 -19.84 -9.71
N SER A 551 29.39 -20.80 -9.49
CA SER A 551 29.25 -21.99 -10.33
C SER A 551 28.90 -21.64 -11.78
N LYS A 552 28.04 -20.63 -11.97
CA LYS A 552 27.66 -20.11 -13.29
C LYS A 552 28.84 -19.47 -14.03
N THR A 553 29.67 -18.70 -13.33
CA THR A 553 30.89 -18.10 -13.92
C THR A 553 31.91 -19.15 -14.33
N THR A 554 32.13 -20.19 -13.52
CA THR A 554 33.06 -21.29 -13.84
C THR A 554 32.59 -22.11 -15.05
N ALA A 555 31.28 -22.34 -15.19
CA ALA A 555 30.73 -23.07 -16.33
C ALA A 555 30.91 -22.34 -17.66
N VAL A 556 30.82 -20.99 -17.67
CA VAL A 556 31.04 -20.19 -18.89
C VAL A 556 32.50 -20.17 -19.30
N SER A 557 33.44 -20.12 -18.34
CA SER A 557 34.88 -20.09 -18.63
C SER A 557 35.46 -21.44 -19.08
N SER A 558 34.76 -22.56 -18.84
CA SER A 558 35.24 -23.91 -19.16
C SER A 558 34.70 -24.46 -20.48
N MET A 559 33.92 -23.67 -21.23
CA MET A 559 33.59 -23.99 -22.62
C MET A 559 34.89 -23.94 -23.44
N PRO A 560 35.41 -25.09 -23.93
CA PRO A 560 36.64 -25.10 -24.71
C PRO A 560 36.41 -24.24 -25.95
N THR A 561 37.17 -23.16 -26.08
CA THR A 561 37.38 -22.50 -27.37
C THR A 561 37.90 -23.59 -28.30
N SER A 562 36.99 -24.15 -29.11
CA SER A 562 37.34 -25.08 -30.17
C SER A 562 38.34 -24.38 -31.05
N GLY A 563 39.62 -24.74 -30.88
CA GLY A 563 40.71 -24.34 -31.74
C GLY A 563 40.44 -24.89 -33.12
N ASP A 564 39.84 -24.04 -33.95
CA ASP A 564 39.93 -24.17 -35.40
C ASP A 564 41.27 -23.56 -35.79
N ASP A 565 42.33 -24.37 -35.65
CA ASP A 565 43.66 -24.09 -36.18
C ASP A 565 43.60 -24.11 -37.71
N GLY A 566 43.10 -23.01 -38.29
CA GLY A 566 43.31 -22.68 -39.70
C GLY A 566 44.73 -22.12 -39.90
N PRO A 567 45.56 -22.68 -40.80
CA PRO A 567 46.95 -22.27 -40.94
C PRO A 567 47.09 -20.87 -41.55
N LEU A 568 47.91 -20.08 -40.86
CA LEU A 568 48.60 -18.84 -41.25
C LEU A 568 48.77 -18.64 -42.77
N THR A 569 48.23 -17.53 -43.27
CA THR A 569 48.85 -16.77 -44.37
C THR A 569 49.34 -15.45 -43.81
N GLN A 570 50.67 -15.30 -43.76
CA GLN A 570 51.36 -14.08 -43.35
C GLN A 570 51.12 -12.95 -44.37
N SER A 571 50.69 -11.79 -43.91
CA SER A 571 50.84 -10.53 -44.66
C SER A 571 51.20 -9.38 -43.72
N ALA A 572 52.47 -8.97 -43.84
CA ALA A 572 53.15 -7.69 -43.63
C ALA A 572 52.63 -6.62 -42.63
N PRO A 573 53.55 -5.88 -41.97
CA PRO A 573 53.20 -4.77 -41.09
C PRO A 573 53.00 -3.48 -41.90
N HIS A 574 51.85 -2.82 -41.74
CA HIS A 574 51.67 -1.43 -42.15
C HIS A 574 51.50 -0.49 -40.95
N ASN A 575 52.23 0.61 -41.09
CA ASN A 575 52.49 1.74 -40.21
C ASN A 575 51.20 2.46 -39.75
N PRO A 576 51.19 3.14 -38.59
CA PRO A 576 50.03 3.89 -38.11
C PRO A 576 50.12 5.34 -38.59
N GLN A 577 49.16 5.78 -39.40
CA GLN A 577 48.87 7.20 -39.59
C GLN A 577 47.37 7.44 -39.53
N THR A 578 47.01 8.30 -38.58
CA THR A 578 45.94 9.32 -38.63
C THR A 578 44.70 8.98 -39.44
N LEU A 579 43.53 8.90 -38.78
CA LEU A 579 42.37 9.65 -39.26
C LEU A 579 41.32 9.92 -38.18
N GLN A 580 40.74 11.09 -38.34
CA GLN A 580 39.64 11.75 -37.65
C GLN A 580 38.41 10.87 -37.44
N THR A 581 37.82 10.98 -36.25
CA THR A 581 36.45 10.57 -35.97
C THR A 581 35.49 11.67 -36.43
N ASP A 582 34.85 11.45 -37.58
CA ASP A 582 33.65 12.17 -38.00
C ASP A 582 32.51 11.15 -38.00
N THR A 583 31.51 11.35 -37.15
CA THR A 583 30.35 10.46 -37.02
C THR A 583 29.08 11.26 -37.25
N THR A 584 28.64 11.24 -38.49
CA THR A 584 27.31 11.65 -38.94
C THR A 584 26.45 10.39 -39.08
N PRO A 585 25.29 10.28 -38.41
CA PRO A 585 24.38 9.18 -38.63
C PRO A 585 23.38 9.52 -39.73
N GLU A 586 23.38 8.73 -40.82
CA GLU A 586 22.32 8.74 -41.82
C GLU A 586 21.15 7.82 -41.39
N PRO A 587 19.87 8.21 -41.58
CA PRO A 587 18.73 7.41 -41.15
C PRO A 587 18.18 6.53 -42.29
N HIS A 588 18.00 5.24 -42.02
CA HIS A 588 17.18 4.38 -42.89
C HIS A 588 15.71 4.33 -42.42
N PRO A 589 14.73 4.48 -43.31
CA PRO A 589 13.32 4.44 -42.95
C PRO A 589 12.77 3.01 -43.01
N PHE A 590 12.26 2.50 -41.89
CA PHE A 590 11.40 1.31 -41.87
C PHE A 590 9.92 1.74 -41.88
N LEU A 591 9.30 1.63 -43.06
CA LEU A 591 7.85 1.64 -43.25
C LEU A 591 7.27 0.35 -42.66
N SER A 592 6.54 0.45 -41.55
CA SER A 592 5.61 -0.59 -41.10
C SER A 592 4.19 -0.04 -41.12
N HIS A 593 3.53 -0.29 -42.24
CA HIS A 593 2.10 -0.08 -42.42
C HIS A 593 1.39 -1.31 -41.86
N ARG A 594 0.78 -1.20 -40.67
CA ARG A 594 -0.14 -2.23 -40.16
C ARG A 594 -1.44 -1.56 -39.72
N GLN A 595 -2.39 -1.57 -40.66
CA GLN A 595 -3.79 -1.22 -40.45
C GLN A 595 -4.40 -2.19 -39.42
N GLY A 596 -4.86 -1.67 -38.28
CA GLY A 596 -5.74 -2.37 -37.36
C GLY A 596 -7.20 -2.09 -37.73
N PRO A 597 -8.11 -3.08 -37.64
CA PRO A 597 -9.49 -2.91 -38.08
C PRO A 597 -10.36 -2.23 -37.02
N ALA A 598 -11.10 -1.24 -37.52
CA ALA A 598 -12.45 -0.78 -37.22
C ALA A 598 -13.11 -1.08 -35.84
N CYS A 599 -13.41 0.01 -35.15
CA CYS A 599 -14.65 0.37 -34.46
C CYS A 599 -15.78 -0.68 -34.44
N ILE A 600 -16.14 -1.14 -33.24
CA ILE A 600 -17.44 -1.76 -32.96
C ILE A 600 -18.31 -0.69 -32.28
N SER A 601 -19.41 -0.33 -32.96
CA SER A 601 -20.45 0.58 -32.50
C SER A 601 -21.29 -0.03 -31.36
N PRO A 602 -21.99 0.80 -30.56
CA PRO A 602 -22.77 0.35 -29.40
C PRO A 602 -24.13 -0.23 -29.80
N VAL A 603 -24.47 -1.39 -29.25
CA VAL A 603 -25.80 -2.02 -29.33
C VAL A 603 -26.73 -1.34 -28.31
N SER A 604 -27.86 -0.84 -28.80
CA SER A 604 -28.97 -0.31 -27.99
C SER A 604 -29.84 -1.44 -27.41
N PRO A 605 -30.51 -1.22 -26.26
CA PRO A 605 -31.29 -2.24 -25.57
C PRO A 605 -32.72 -2.35 -26.10
N SER A 606 -33.29 -3.56 -26.05
CA SER A 606 -34.72 -3.81 -26.26
C SER A 606 -35.33 -4.51 -25.02
N PRO A 607 -36.60 -4.23 -24.66
CA PRO A 607 -37.15 -4.56 -23.35
C PRO A 607 -37.87 -5.94 -23.29
N ASN A 608 -37.83 -6.49 -22.07
CA ASN A 608 -38.61 -7.59 -21.46
C ASN A 608 -40.16 -7.49 -21.65
N PRO A 609 -40.99 -8.36 -21.01
CA PRO A 609 -41.01 -9.83 -20.94
C PRO A 609 -42.46 -10.40 -21.03
N THR A 610 -42.70 -11.65 -21.45
CA THR A 610 -43.87 -12.44 -20.97
C THR A 610 -43.73 -13.93 -21.29
N SER A 611 -43.87 -14.80 -20.28
CA SER A 611 -44.84 -15.92 -20.28
C SER A 611 -44.49 -16.96 -19.22
N LEU A 612 -45.43 -17.13 -18.29
CA LEU A 612 -45.54 -18.22 -17.34
C LEU A 612 -45.65 -19.59 -18.03
N ALA A 613 -45.07 -20.63 -17.43
CA ALA A 613 -45.59 -21.98 -17.52
C ALA A 613 -45.21 -22.80 -16.28
N GLU A 614 -46.21 -23.52 -15.80
CA GLU A 614 -46.41 -24.25 -14.55
C GLU A 614 -45.75 -25.65 -14.56
N PRO A 615 -45.43 -26.27 -13.40
CA PRO A 615 -44.79 -27.58 -13.34
C PRO A 615 -45.79 -28.73 -13.16
N ALA A 616 -45.55 -29.85 -13.85
CA ALA A 616 -46.26 -31.11 -13.69
C ALA A 616 -45.29 -32.27 -13.31
N PRO A 617 -45.78 -33.35 -12.69
CA PRO A 617 -45.10 -34.11 -11.63
C PRO A 617 -44.28 -35.33 -12.11
N PRO A 618 -43.48 -35.96 -11.22
CA PRO A 618 -42.64 -37.10 -11.56
C PRO A 618 -43.37 -38.44 -11.45
N SER A 619 -42.98 -39.42 -12.27
CA SER A 619 -43.30 -40.83 -12.07
C SER A 619 -42.08 -41.72 -12.40
N PRO A 620 -41.99 -42.91 -11.78
CA PRO A 620 -40.74 -43.63 -11.57
C PRO A 620 -40.60 -44.83 -12.50
N THR A 621 -39.39 -45.08 -13.02
CA THR A 621 -39.10 -46.39 -13.66
C THR A 621 -37.68 -46.85 -13.35
N SER A 622 -37.65 -47.94 -12.59
CA SER A 622 -36.55 -48.87 -12.37
C SER A 622 -36.18 -49.60 -13.67
N ALA A 623 -34.90 -49.61 -14.05
CA ALA A 623 -34.32 -50.69 -14.85
C ALA A 623 -32.78 -50.67 -14.74
N ALA A 624 -32.21 -51.85 -14.49
CA ALA A 624 -30.80 -52.14 -14.32
C ALA A 624 -29.94 -51.87 -15.58
N PRO A 625 -28.62 -51.63 -15.45
CA PRO A 625 -27.71 -51.72 -16.58
C PRO A 625 -26.91 -53.05 -16.54
N MET A 626 -27.11 -53.85 -17.60
CA MET A 626 -26.17 -54.91 -18.00
C MET A 626 -24.87 -54.30 -18.58
N PRO A 627 -23.74 -55.03 -18.50
CA PRO A 627 -22.45 -54.56 -18.97
C PRO A 627 -22.27 -54.77 -20.48
N ARG A 628 -21.76 -53.76 -21.19
CA ARG A 628 -21.27 -53.89 -22.57
C ARG A 628 -19.75 -53.74 -22.60
N PRO A 629 -19.01 -54.67 -23.22
CA PRO A 629 -17.58 -54.56 -23.43
C PRO A 629 -17.28 -53.90 -24.78
N SER A 630 -16.34 -52.96 -24.81
CA SER A 630 -15.65 -52.59 -26.05
C SER A 630 -14.27 -52.06 -25.72
N THR A 631 -13.32 -52.99 -25.84
CA THR A 631 -12.01 -52.83 -26.46
C THR A 631 -11.85 -51.54 -27.28
N ASN A 632 -10.93 -50.68 -26.84
CA ASN A 632 -10.14 -49.81 -27.72
C ASN A 632 -8.77 -49.60 -27.07
N THR A 633 -7.86 -50.49 -27.45
CA THR A 633 -6.44 -50.48 -27.14
C THR A 633 -5.77 -49.44 -28.02
N PHE A 634 -5.66 -48.20 -27.54
CA PHE A 634 -4.68 -47.25 -28.07
C PHE A 634 -3.37 -47.44 -27.31
N SER A 635 -2.47 -48.22 -27.91
CA SER A 635 -1.08 -48.34 -27.50
C SER A 635 -0.37 -47.02 -27.75
N SER A 636 -0.35 -46.13 -26.75
CA SER A 636 0.61 -45.04 -26.71
C SER A 636 1.98 -45.61 -26.33
N ALA A 637 2.87 -45.66 -27.32
CA ALA A 637 4.28 -46.00 -27.13
C ALA A 637 4.91 -45.05 -26.11
N THR A 638 5.19 -45.57 -24.91
CA THR A 638 6.05 -44.95 -23.91
C THR A 638 7.48 -44.97 -24.43
N SER A 639 7.92 -43.87 -25.04
CA SER A 639 9.33 -43.61 -25.31
C SER A 639 10.07 -43.44 -23.98
N MET A 640 10.66 -44.53 -23.49
CA MET A 640 11.57 -44.53 -22.35
C MET A 640 12.92 -43.93 -22.77
N SER A 641 13.01 -42.60 -22.77
CA SER A 641 14.29 -41.88 -22.70
C SER A 641 14.20 -40.86 -21.56
N SER A 642 13.97 -41.37 -20.36
CA SER A 642 14.12 -40.60 -19.12
C SER A 642 15.57 -40.71 -18.67
N THR A 643 16.47 -39.98 -19.32
CA THR A 643 17.69 -39.55 -18.63
C THR A 643 17.22 -38.74 -17.43
N SER A 644 17.42 -39.28 -16.23
CA SER A 644 17.00 -38.65 -14.98
C SER A 644 17.84 -37.40 -14.76
N ARG A 645 17.52 -36.31 -15.47
CA ARG A 645 18.04 -34.99 -15.13
C ARG A 645 17.56 -34.72 -13.71
N VAL A 646 18.49 -34.74 -12.77
CA VAL A 646 18.27 -34.34 -11.38
C VAL A 646 17.60 -32.96 -11.45
N ARG A 647 16.29 -32.91 -11.18
CA ARG A 647 15.55 -31.65 -11.25
C ARG A 647 16.03 -30.79 -10.10
N ILE A 648 16.77 -29.74 -10.42
CA ILE A 648 17.19 -28.72 -9.46
C ILE A 648 15.93 -28.23 -8.73
N PRO A 649 15.91 -28.26 -7.39
CA PRO A 649 14.72 -27.86 -6.62
C PRO A 649 14.43 -26.37 -6.87
N ASP A 650 13.18 -26.04 -7.21
CA ASP A 650 12.72 -24.66 -7.35
C ASP A 650 12.05 -24.17 -6.05
N LEU A 651 11.80 -22.85 -5.94
CA LEU A 651 11.12 -22.27 -4.77
C LEU A 651 9.67 -22.76 -4.63
N ALA A 652 9.01 -23.06 -5.75
CA ALA A 652 7.64 -23.59 -5.75
C ALA A 652 7.55 -24.96 -5.05
N ARG A 653 8.56 -25.83 -5.21
CA ARG A 653 8.64 -27.10 -4.51
C ARG A 653 8.75 -26.93 -3.00
N GLN A 654 9.42 -25.88 -2.52
CA GLN A 654 9.46 -25.60 -1.08
C GLN A 654 8.07 -25.28 -0.52
N VAL A 655 7.28 -24.45 -1.21
CA VAL A 655 5.88 -24.20 -0.82
C VAL A 655 5.05 -25.47 -0.91
N GLU A 656 5.28 -26.33 -1.91
CA GLU A 656 4.55 -27.60 -2.03
C GLU A 656 4.79 -28.54 -0.83
N VAL A 657 6.01 -28.57 -0.29
CA VAL A 657 6.30 -29.32 0.94
C VAL A 657 5.52 -28.73 2.13
N ILE A 658 5.47 -27.41 2.26
CA ILE A 658 4.69 -26.69 3.31
C ILE A 658 3.18 -26.90 3.13
N LEU A 659 2.71 -26.99 1.88
CA LEU A 659 1.31 -27.28 1.58
C LEU A 659 0.91 -28.69 2.01
N LYS A 660 1.85 -29.64 2.06
CA LYS A 660 1.61 -31.02 2.50
C LYS A 660 1.69 -31.20 4.02
N SER A 661 2.40 -30.33 4.74
CA SER A 661 2.48 -30.40 6.22
C SER A 661 1.20 -29.90 6.90
N PRO A 662 0.90 -30.33 8.15
CA PRO A 662 -0.20 -29.74 8.92
C PRO A 662 0.05 -28.24 9.21
N LEU A 663 -1.01 -27.45 9.42
CA LEU A 663 -0.91 -25.99 9.59
C LEU A 663 -0.33 -25.53 10.94
N SER A 664 -0.03 -26.46 11.85
CA SER A 664 0.77 -26.24 13.06
C SER A 664 2.24 -26.02 12.68
N PHE A 665 2.53 -24.86 12.10
CA PHE A 665 3.85 -24.51 11.60
C PHE A 665 4.71 -23.97 12.74
N ASP A 666 5.93 -24.50 12.85
CA ASP A 666 6.94 -23.98 13.75
C ASP A 666 7.51 -22.63 13.27
N VAL A 667 8.27 -21.98 14.14
CA VAL A 667 8.94 -20.69 13.87
C VAL A 667 9.75 -20.75 12.57
N HIS A 668 10.47 -21.84 12.31
CA HIS A 668 11.32 -22.00 11.13
C HIS A 668 10.50 -22.14 9.84
N THR A 669 9.39 -22.86 9.86
CA THR A 669 8.49 -22.96 8.71
C THR A 669 7.87 -21.60 8.39
N ILE A 670 7.43 -20.84 9.40
CA ILE A 670 6.89 -19.48 9.19
C ILE A 670 7.96 -18.55 8.60
N ALA A 671 9.18 -18.59 9.13
CA ALA A 671 10.31 -17.84 8.57
C ALA A 671 10.60 -18.22 7.10
N ARG A 672 10.52 -19.51 6.75
CA ARG A 672 10.63 -19.97 5.37
C ARG A 672 9.50 -19.42 4.49
N VAL A 673 8.26 -19.41 4.98
CA VAL A 673 7.13 -18.78 4.25
C VAL A 673 7.38 -17.28 4.07
N ALA A 674 7.89 -16.57 5.08
CA ALA A 674 8.22 -15.15 4.98
C ALA A 674 9.27 -14.86 3.90
N ARG A 675 10.31 -15.70 3.77
CA ARG A 675 11.27 -15.64 2.67
C ARG A 675 10.63 -15.85 1.30
N LEU A 676 9.74 -16.82 1.19
CA LEU A 676 9.04 -17.12 -0.06
C LEU A 676 8.07 -15.99 -0.44
N VAL A 677 7.43 -15.35 0.54
CA VAL A 677 6.61 -14.13 0.34
C VAL A 677 7.48 -12.96 -0.14
N LEU A 678 8.68 -12.80 0.40
CA LEU A 678 9.61 -11.75 -0.04
C LEU A 678 10.00 -11.92 -1.52
N VAL A 679 10.36 -13.14 -1.94
CA VAL A 679 10.63 -13.43 -3.36
C VAL A 679 9.37 -13.24 -4.22
N ALA A 680 8.20 -13.63 -3.72
CA ALA A 680 6.94 -13.41 -4.45
C ALA A 680 6.62 -11.93 -4.65
N TRP A 681 6.94 -11.07 -3.68
CA TRP A 681 6.83 -9.62 -3.81
C TRP A 681 7.75 -9.09 -4.91
N THR A 682 8.99 -9.57 -5.02
CA THR A 682 9.90 -9.10 -6.08
C THR A 682 9.42 -9.44 -7.50
N LEU A 683 8.54 -10.43 -7.66
CA LEU A 683 7.96 -10.81 -8.95
C LEU A 683 6.79 -9.91 -9.40
N GLY A 684 6.19 -9.14 -8.48
CA GLY A 684 4.99 -8.36 -8.76
C GLY A 684 5.09 -6.87 -8.42
N VAL A 685 6.14 -6.44 -7.72
CA VAL A 685 6.29 -5.03 -7.35
C VAL A 685 6.55 -4.15 -8.58
N GLY A 686 5.97 -2.95 -8.59
CA GLY A 686 6.26 -1.97 -9.63
C GLY A 686 7.69 -1.47 -9.51
N VAL A 687 8.41 -1.41 -10.62
CA VAL A 687 9.74 -0.79 -10.61
C VAL A 687 9.64 0.63 -11.10
N VAL A 688 10.32 1.50 -10.37
CA VAL A 688 10.56 2.87 -10.78
C VAL A 688 11.91 2.86 -11.48
N ASP A 689 11.89 3.21 -12.76
CA ASP A 689 13.12 3.43 -13.50
C ASP A 689 13.89 4.56 -12.82
N GLU A 690 15.21 4.43 -12.72
CA GLU A 690 16.01 5.56 -12.25
C GLU A 690 15.73 6.74 -13.21
N PRO A 691 15.16 7.85 -12.71
CA PRO A 691 14.72 8.92 -13.59
C PRO A 691 15.92 9.42 -14.39
N SER A 692 15.77 9.45 -15.72
CA SER A 692 16.78 10.01 -16.61
C SER A 692 17.18 11.39 -16.12
N GLU A 693 18.48 11.71 -16.20
CA GLU A 693 18.99 12.96 -15.66
C GLU A 693 18.26 14.18 -16.25
N ALA A 694 17.87 14.07 -17.52
CA ALA A 694 17.16 15.09 -18.26
C ALA A 694 15.70 15.26 -17.79
N GLU A 695 14.96 14.17 -17.60
CA GLU A 695 13.53 14.21 -17.24
C GLU A 695 13.32 14.85 -15.87
N HIS A 696 14.15 14.49 -14.89
CA HIS A 696 14.03 15.10 -13.57
C HIS A 696 14.52 16.54 -13.55
N ARG A 697 15.51 16.94 -14.38
CA ARG A 697 15.95 18.35 -14.42
C ARG A 697 14.79 19.19 -14.94
N ARG A 698 14.16 18.75 -16.03
CA ARG A 698 12.95 19.40 -16.57
C ARG A 698 11.84 19.48 -15.54
N ALA A 699 11.52 18.39 -14.84
CA ALA A 699 10.49 18.41 -13.81
C ALA A 699 10.80 19.40 -12.67
N LEU A 700 12.05 19.44 -12.19
CA LEU A 700 12.46 20.41 -11.16
C LEU A 700 12.52 21.83 -11.68
N ASP A 701 13.00 22.08 -12.90
CA ASP A 701 13.09 23.42 -13.47
C ASP A 701 11.69 24.01 -13.67
N LEU A 702 10.72 23.17 -14.08
CA LEU A 702 9.29 23.54 -14.14
C LEU A 702 8.70 23.88 -12.76
N LEU A 703 9.24 23.29 -11.70
CA LEU A 703 8.74 23.47 -10.32
C LEU A 703 9.50 24.55 -9.53
N ALA A 704 10.79 24.73 -9.79
CA ALA A 704 11.67 25.67 -9.10
C ALA A 704 11.36 27.12 -9.49
N GLY A 705 10.76 27.34 -10.66
CA GLY A 705 10.19 28.64 -11.03
C GLY A 705 8.95 29.04 -10.22
N ALA A 706 8.38 28.12 -9.44
CA ALA A 706 7.22 28.35 -8.59
C ALA A 706 7.59 28.08 -7.13
N GLU A 707 8.23 29.07 -6.47
CA GLU A 707 8.67 29.00 -5.06
C GLU A 707 7.57 28.61 -4.07
N GLU A 708 6.30 28.70 -4.47
CA GLU A 708 5.16 28.18 -3.71
C GLU A 708 4.07 27.68 -4.66
N VAL A 709 4.27 26.53 -5.32
CA VAL A 709 3.16 25.86 -6.03
C VAL A 709 2.06 25.56 -5.02
N LYS A 710 1.00 26.37 -5.03
CA LYS A 710 -0.17 26.12 -4.19
C LYS A 710 -0.97 25.00 -4.83
N VAL A 711 -0.69 23.79 -4.37
CA VAL A 711 -1.47 22.63 -4.72
C VAL A 711 -2.75 22.65 -3.91
N VAL A 712 -3.90 22.69 -4.58
CA VAL A 712 -5.20 22.44 -3.95
C VAL A 712 -5.55 20.98 -4.16
N LEU A 713 -5.66 20.21 -3.09
CA LEU A 713 -6.13 18.83 -3.13
C LEU A 713 -7.61 18.76 -2.79
N THR A 714 -8.44 18.14 -3.65
CA THR A 714 -9.87 17.89 -3.41
C THR A 714 -10.27 16.43 -3.48
#